data_AF-A0A951QVB4-F1
#
_entry.id   AF-A0A951QVB4-F1
#
_cell.length_a   1.000
_cell.length_b   1.000
_cell.length_c   1.000
_cell.angle_alpha   90.00
_cell.angle_beta   90.00
_cell.angle_gamma   90.00
#
_symmetry.space_group_name_H-M   'P 1'
#
loop_
_entity.id
_entity.type
_entity.pdbx_description
1 polymer ?
#
loop_
_entity_poly.entity_id
_entity_poly.type
_entity_poly.pdbx_seq_one_letter_code
_entity_poly.pdbx_strand_id
1 'polypeptide(L)'
;MALVAPNTLALINDNDFNVTGNSPTERLGILELPNNLPVAKPAFPNSVASGDTTQNSTVLWTRSNNIGAVNFEYSTKADFSTIVGTKTANVTNALQPVKVDVTSLTPNTEYFYRVTDATGAKATGKFNTAAALGTRTGLKFGVSGDWRGELSPYPAIANADTSNLEFFVELGDTIYADYASPAVRNPDGTEKEQAITLDDYRAKHDEVYGKRYGQNTWGDLRANTSILATVDDHEVVNDFEGGKLLDAASAADKALYGATSGLINDSPLYDRGFQAFQEYNPLKDLSYGATGDTRTADERKLYRYNSYGSDAATFVLDARSFRDPGLTNVSNLTDQAQIGSFLTQSFNPTRTMLGRQQVEDLKGDLLKAEKNGTTWKFVIVPEPIQNLGVLAASDRFEGYAAERTEILKYVEDNKISNVVFVSADIHGTLVNNLTYQTAPGQAQIATSAFEITTGSVAFDAPFGQTVAQLATDAKLITTDQKKFYDSLPVANDADSTPNDKDDFIKQLVNNSLSPLGYDPLGLDNNLQQANGKINAKLLQGDYVATHTYGWSEFNIDKDTQKLQVTTYGIDAYTRQELEANPSAITSRQPKIVSQFEVTPTVAATPTPTPTPTPIPVGATLTKSADNDVFTLKGGSGKPKLQVNLTGRNSNQVNELGVFTVDDATGKIDGIAPGAVGYAEAALKRSQTIFSTISNVPNGFNPNELNSSLEFGDGNNVRFYLVKNSTTDAVRSGQTPISSLQFSDPTTQKITANGDGSFSLAFKDGSGNNTDFNNLVVKIQSSTQALPLGTSLQGKKEGEVIDLRGVTGKVKADFTVNREAGFNNLVGFYKVVDENGGIDTNGDGKFDLRPQDAGYAQAAINARVGDINLSVSNQGTANFNDKSLTGGSIFAPFLITNGGTVEQVLSGQTNQVYFAYLGANSDKVDHVRLLGNNTFGFEDLAGGGDFDYNDVIVRANLTPVA
;
A
#
# COMPACT_ATOMS: atom_id res chain seq x y z
N MET A 1 47.75 -9.69 39.48
CA MET A 1 46.64 -10.63 39.20
C MET A 1 46.42 -10.65 37.70
N ALA A 2 46.38 -11.83 37.07
CA ALA A 2 46.11 -11.95 35.63
C ALA A 2 45.07 -13.04 35.37
N LEU A 3 44.28 -12.84 34.31
CA LEU A 3 43.34 -13.83 33.81
C LEU A 3 44.12 -14.88 33.01
N VAL A 4 44.09 -16.14 33.44
CA VAL A 4 44.91 -17.22 32.85
C VAL A 4 44.09 -18.32 32.20
N ALA A 5 42.78 -18.33 32.42
CA ALA A 5 41.77 -19.15 31.76
C ALA A 5 40.38 -18.52 31.98
N PRO A 6 39.33 -18.92 31.23
CA PRO A 6 37.96 -18.53 31.53
C PRO A 6 37.64 -18.79 33.02
N ASN A 7 37.10 -17.79 33.70
CA ASN A 7 36.75 -17.82 35.14
C ASN A 7 37.92 -18.07 36.11
N THR A 8 39.19 -17.97 35.68
CA THR A 8 40.34 -18.25 36.55
C THR A 8 41.31 -17.07 36.61
N LEU A 9 41.44 -16.45 37.78
CA LEU A 9 42.40 -15.40 38.07
C LEU A 9 43.59 -15.99 38.85
N ALA A 10 44.81 -15.74 38.39
CA ALA A 10 46.03 -16.11 39.11
C ALA A 10 46.67 -14.89 39.78
N LEU A 11 47.09 -15.06 41.03
CA LEU A 11 48.05 -14.17 41.67
C LEU A 11 49.45 -14.59 41.19
N ILE A 12 50.07 -13.71 40.42
CA ILE A 12 51.43 -13.88 39.89
C ILE A 12 52.34 -12.84 40.55
N ASN A 13 53.57 -13.22 40.81
CA ASN A 13 54.60 -12.34 41.36
C ASN A 13 55.04 -11.33 40.29
N ASP A 14 55.26 -10.06 40.68
CA ASP A 14 55.53 -8.94 39.76
C ASP A 14 56.86 -9.11 38.97
N ASN A 15 57.76 -9.94 39.49
CA ASN A 15 59.09 -10.18 38.91
C ASN A 15 59.13 -11.22 37.76
N ASP A 16 58.01 -11.84 37.38
CA ASP A 16 57.96 -12.92 36.36
C ASP A 16 57.54 -12.46 34.95
N PHE A 17 57.35 -11.16 34.71
CA PHE A 17 57.14 -10.65 33.35
C PHE A 17 58.47 -10.54 32.60
N ASN A 18 59.00 -11.67 32.11
CA ASN A 18 60.08 -11.65 31.12
C ASN A 18 59.52 -11.87 29.70
N VAL A 19 60.00 -11.06 28.76
CA VAL A 19 59.34 -10.64 27.50
C VAL A 19 59.36 -11.70 26.37
N THR A 20 59.29 -12.99 26.69
CA THR A 20 59.26 -14.04 25.65
C THR A 20 58.37 -15.22 26.04
N GLY A 21 57.06 -15.07 25.82
CA GLY A 21 56.17 -16.11 25.28
C GLY A 21 55.91 -17.42 26.05
N ASN A 22 56.37 -17.63 27.28
CA ASN A 22 56.01 -18.83 28.06
C ASN A 22 55.28 -18.47 29.37
N SER A 23 54.24 -19.26 29.68
CA SER A 23 53.41 -19.16 30.89
C SER A 23 54.24 -19.20 32.18
N PRO A 24 53.89 -18.41 33.22
CA PRO A 24 54.66 -18.32 34.45
C PRO A 24 54.71 -19.65 35.21
N THR A 25 55.88 -20.00 35.71
CA THR A 25 56.19 -21.31 36.32
C THR A 25 55.78 -21.44 37.80
N GLU A 26 55.52 -20.34 38.52
CA GLU A 26 55.00 -20.40 39.90
C GLU A 26 53.72 -19.56 40.07
N ARG A 27 52.61 -20.24 40.40
CA ARG A 27 51.34 -19.62 40.78
C ARG A 27 51.27 -19.57 42.31
N LEU A 28 51.29 -18.37 42.89
CA LEU A 28 51.22 -18.17 44.35
C LEU A 28 49.80 -18.39 44.92
N GLY A 29 48.79 -18.42 44.04
CA GLY A 29 47.42 -18.77 44.36
C GLY A 29 46.52 -18.70 43.12
N ILE A 30 45.52 -19.57 43.09
CA ILE A 30 44.48 -19.60 42.05
C ILE A 30 43.16 -19.21 42.71
N LEU A 31 42.48 -18.21 42.13
CA LEU A 31 41.10 -17.89 42.46
C LEU A 31 40.23 -18.35 41.30
N GLU A 32 39.48 -19.43 41.51
CA GLU A 32 38.41 -19.84 40.60
C GLU A 32 37.16 -19.02 40.93
N LEU A 33 36.70 -18.27 39.94
CA LEU A 33 35.42 -17.57 40.02
C LEU A 33 34.31 -18.60 39.80
N PRO A 34 33.25 -18.61 40.63
CA PRO A 34 32.13 -19.52 40.41
C PRO A 34 31.56 -19.31 39.00
N ASN A 35 31.25 -20.41 38.29
CA ASN A 35 30.68 -20.39 36.93
C ASN A 35 29.37 -19.60 36.81
N ASN A 36 28.75 -19.25 37.94
CA ASN A 36 27.54 -18.44 38.06
C ASN A 36 27.82 -17.13 38.81
N LEU A 37 28.87 -16.38 38.49
CA LEU A 37 28.83 -14.95 38.79
C LEU A 37 27.61 -14.39 38.03
N PRO A 38 26.61 -13.81 38.71
CA PRO A 38 25.46 -13.25 38.02
C PRO A 38 25.95 -12.07 37.18
N VAL A 39 26.17 -12.30 35.89
CA VAL A 39 26.27 -11.20 34.93
C VAL A 39 24.90 -10.56 34.93
N ALA A 40 24.82 -9.31 35.38
CA ALA A 40 23.58 -8.55 35.34
C ALA A 40 23.09 -8.53 33.89
N LYS A 41 21.92 -9.13 33.64
CA LYS A 41 21.31 -9.10 32.30
C LYS A 41 20.97 -7.65 31.97
N PRO A 42 21.25 -7.15 30.75
CA PRO A 42 20.86 -5.80 30.37
C PRO A 42 19.34 -5.66 30.48
N ALA A 43 18.86 -4.51 30.94
CA ALA A 43 17.42 -4.24 31.06
C ALA A 43 16.71 -4.36 29.70
N PHE A 44 17.31 -3.76 28.66
CA PHE A 44 16.83 -3.78 27.27
C PHE A 44 17.82 -4.55 26.38
N PRO A 45 17.75 -5.90 26.32
CA PRO A 45 18.71 -6.72 25.58
C PRO A 45 18.74 -6.44 24.07
N ASN A 46 17.60 -6.04 23.50
CA ASN A 46 17.43 -5.77 22.06
C ASN A 46 17.19 -4.28 21.78
N SER A 47 17.68 -3.40 22.66
CA SER A 47 17.49 -1.95 22.56
C SER A 47 16.00 -1.55 22.57
N VAL A 48 15.70 -0.39 22.00
CA VAL A 48 14.37 0.16 21.77
C VAL A 48 14.21 0.44 20.28
N ALA A 49 12.98 0.47 19.79
CA ALA A 49 12.73 0.72 18.38
C ALA A 49 11.46 1.56 18.14
N SER A 50 11.40 2.16 16.96
CA SER A 50 10.20 2.76 16.39
C SER A 50 9.96 2.19 14.99
N GLY A 51 8.72 2.20 14.52
CA GLY A 51 8.36 1.63 13.23
C GLY A 51 6.94 1.95 12.82
N ASP A 52 6.57 1.52 11.61
CA ASP A 52 5.30 1.87 10.96
C ASP A 52 4.98 3.38 11.11
N THR A 53 6.03 4.21 11.03
CA THR A 53 5.91 5.64 11.21
C THR A 53 5.24 6.25 9.97
N THR A 54 4.15 6.98 10.20
CA THR A 54 3.39 7.68 9.16
C THR A 54 3.57 9.19 9.32
N GLN A 55 2.73 9.97 8.63
CA GLN A 55 2.63 11.41 8.85
C GLN A 55 2.15 11.78 10.26
N ASN A 56 1.44 10.89 10.95
CA ASN A 56 0.78 11.24 12.22
C ASN A 56 0.76 10.10 13.26
N SER A 57 1.49 9.01 13.03
CA SER A 57 1.57 7.90 13.96
C SER A 57 2.94 7.22 13.94
N THR A 58 3.24 6.48 14.99
CA THR A 58 4.35 5.52 15.06
C THR A 58 3.99 4.41 16.03
N VAL A 59 4.65 3.26 15.88
CA VAL A 59 4.68 2.19 16.89
C VAL A 59 5.99 2.31 17.65
N LEU A 60 5.92 2.42 18.98
CA LEU A 60 7.09 2.34 19.85
C LEU A 60 7.20 0.95 20.45
N TRP A 61 8.42 0.42 20.50
CA TRP A 61 8.68 -0.98 20.84
C TRP A 61 9.87 -1.12 21.78
N THR A 62 9.82 -2.11 22.66
CA THR A 62 11.00 -2.58 23.41
C THR A 62 10.80 -3.99 23.96
N ARG A 63 11.90 -4.72 24.17
CA ARG A 63 11.92 -5.90 25.02
C ARG A 63 12.63 -5.58 26.34
N SER A 64 12.00 -5.94 27.46
CA SER A 64 12.56 -5.78 28.80
C SER A 64 12.78 -7.15 29.45
N ASN A 65 13.94 -7.34 30.07
CA ASN A 65 14.19 -8.50 30.94
C ASN A 65 13.45 -8.41 32.29
N ASN A 66 12.94 -7.23 32.64
CA ASN A 66 12.24 -6.97 33.89
C ASN A 66 10.72 -6.99 33.67
N ILE A 67 10.05 -7.94 34.34
CA ILE A 67 8.59 -8.07 34.35
C ILE A 67 7.95 -6.87 35.06
N GLY A 68 6.87 -6.35 34.49
CA GLY A 68 6.11 -5.23 35.05
C GLY A 68 5.83 -4.13 34.03
N ALA A 69 5.44 -2.96 34.53
CA ALA A 69 5.08 -1.82 33.69
C ALA A 69 6.31 -1.23 33.00
N VAL A 70 6.17 -0.96 31.70
CA VAL A 70 7.13 -0.23 30.88
C VAL A 70 6.45 1.03 30.35
N ASN A 71 7.04 2.18 30.62
CA ASN A 71 6.54 3.48 30.20
C ASN A 71 7.30 3.99 28.98
N PHE A 72 6.57 4.48 27.99
CA PHE A 72 7.07 5.13 26.78
C PHE A 72 6.68 6.60 26.82
N GLU A 73 7.63 7.47 27.13
CA GLU A 73 7.46 8.92 27.04
C GLU A 73 7.97 9.40 25.67
N TYR A 74 7.27 10.31 25.01
CA TYR A 74 7.74 10.90 23.74
C TYR A 74 7.65 12.42 23.77
N SER A 75 8.58 13.07 23.06
CA SER A 75 8.86 14.50 23.15
C SER A 75 9.40 15.03 21.82
N THR A 76 9.23 16.34 21.56
CA THR A 76 9.96 17.06 20.51
C THR A 76 11.28 17.66 21.01
N LYS A 77 11.70 17.32 22.23
CA LYS A 77 12.95 17.75 22.87
C LYS A 77 13.73 16.54 23.36
N ALA A 78 14.99 16.42 22.91
CA ALA A 78 15.87 15.31 23.25
C ALA A 78 16.17 15.18 24.77
N ASP A 79 16.06 16.28 25.52
CA ASP A 79 16.25 16.29 26.98
C ASP A 79 14.98 15.92 27.77
N PHE A 80 13.87 15.69 27.07
CA PHE A 80 12.55 15.39 27.64
C PHE A 80 12.05 16.49 28.60
N SER A 81 12.45 17.75 28.40
CA SER A 81 11.95 18.89 29.19
C SER A 81 10.45 19.14 29.00
N THR A 82 9.90 18.65 27.88
CA THR A 82 8.49 18.79 27.53
C THR A 82 7.98 17.49 26.94
N ILE A 83 7.27 16.70 27.74
CA ILE A 83 6.66 15.46 27.28
C ILE A 83 5.41 15.79 26.47
N VAL A 84 5.34 15.30 25.24
CA VAL A 84 4.16 15.40 24.38
C VAL A 84 3.11 14.38 24.83
N GLY A 85 3.55 13.17 25.20
CA GLY A 85 2.68 12.19 25.81
C GLY A 85 3.41 10.99 26.38
N THR A 86 2.65 10.14 27.06
CA THR A 86 3.13 8.90 27.66
C THR A 86 2.18 7.75 27.32
N LYS A 87 2.75 6.58 27.04
CA LYS A 87 2.04 5.31 26.91
C LYS A 87 2.66 4.30 27.88
N THR A 88 1.90 3.28 28.25
CA THR A 88 2.36 2.22 29.15
C THR A 88 1.95 0.87 28.59
N ALA A 89 2.85 -0.10 28.66
CA ALA A 89 2.57 -1.51 28.40
C ALA A 89 3.08 -2.36 29.58
N ASN A 90 2.60 -3.59 29.71
CA ASN A 90 3.04 -4.50 30.76
C ASN A 90 3.79 -5.68 30.15
N VAL A 91 5.02 -5.89 30.60
CA VAL A 91 5.82 -7.06 30.26
C VAL A 91 5.44 -8.18 31.22
N THR A 92 4.86 -9.25 30.70
CA THR A 92 4.45 -10.45 31.46
C THR A 92 5.36 -11.64 31.18
N ASN A 93 6.07 -11.63 30.05
CA ASN A 93 7.10 -12.59 29.68
C ASN A 93 8.32 -11.83 29.17
N ALA A 94 9.50 -12.08 29.75
CA ALA A 94 10.73 -11.40 29.37
C ALA A 94 11.20 -11.74 27.94
N LEU A 95 10.74 -12.86 27.35
CA LEU A 95 11.00 -13.20 25.95
C LEU A 95 10.03 -12.52 24.97
N GLN A 96 8.97 -11.88 25.47
CA GLN A 96 7.97 -11.22 24.64
C GLN A 96 8.15 -9.70 24.74
N PRO A 97 8.53 -9.03 23.65
CA PRO A 97 8.57 -7.58 23.60
C PRO A 97 7.17 -6.96 23.77
N VAL A 98 7.15 -5.68 24.12
CA VAL A 98 5.93 -4.88 24.21
C VAL A 98 5.98 -3.71 23.24
N LYS A 99 4.81 -3.36 22.69
CA LYS A 99 4.65 -2.24 21.77
C LYS A 99 3.44 -1.38 22.11
N VAL A 100 3.49 -0.11 21.73
CA VAL A 100 2.42 0.88 21.93
C VAL A 100 2.23 1.72 20.68
N ASP A 101 0.96 1.91 20.30
CA ASP A 101 0.59 2.80 19.20
C ASP A 101 0.49 4.25 19.68
N VAL A 102 1.21 5.13 18.99
CA VAL A 102 1.15 6.58 19.16
C VAL A 102 0.51 7.19 17.92
N THR A 103 -0.53 8.00 18.11
CA THR A 103 -1.29 8.65 17.03
C THR A 103 -1.40 10.16 17.28
N SER A 104 -1.96 10.89 16.32
CA SER A 104 -2.14 12.35 16.38
C SER A 104 -0.81 13.12 16.52
N LEU A 105 0.26 12.57 15.97
CA LEU A 105 1.55 13.25 15.86
C LEU A 105 1.50 14.34 14.78
N THR A 106 2.36 15.34 14.93
CA THR A 106 2.50 16.41 13.94
C THR A 106 3.33 15.88 12.76
N PRO A 107 2.90 16.05 11.49
CA PRO A 107 3.70 15.69 10.33
C PRO A 107 5.03 16.45 10.26
N ASN A 108 6.01 15.89 9.54
CA ASN A 108 7.34 16.49 9.34
C ASN A 108 8.01 16.95 10.65
N THR A 109 7.98 16.10 11.67
CA THR A 109 8.44 16.44 13.02
C THR A 109 9.34 15.33 13.58
N GLU A 110 10.52 15.73 14.06
CA GLU A 110 11.41 14.85 14.83
C GLU A 110 10.86 14.69 16.26
N TYR A 111 10.78 13.44 16.69
CA TYR A 111 10.40 13.04 18.03
C TYR A 111 11.50 12.18 18.65
N PHE A 112 11.70 12.38 19.95
CA PHE A 112 12.50 11.55 20.82
C PHE A 112 11.58 10.76 21.74
N TYR A 113 11.92 9.52 22.03
CA TYR A 113 11.18 8.70 22.98
C TYR A 113 12.11 8.07 24.02
N ARG A 114 11.58 7.89 25.23
CA ARG A 114 12.26 7.31 26.38
C ARG A 114 11.42 6.18 26.94
N VAL A 115 12.04 5.02 27.01
CA VAL A 115 11.49 3.82 27.63
C VAL A 115 12.02 3.74 29.07
N THR A 116 11.13 3.52 30.03
CA THR A 116 11.50 3.24 31.43
C THR A 116 10.85 1.93 31.86
N ASP A 117 11.64 0.96 32.30
CA ASP A 117 11.12 -0.33 32.78
C ASP A 117 10.67 -0.30 34.25
N ALA A 118 10.19 -1.43 34.75
CA ALA A 118 9.68 -1.57 36.11
C ALA A 118 10.73 -1.35 37.21
N THR A 119 12.03 -1.42 36.88
CA THR A 119 13.14 -1.18 37.81
C THR A 119 13.65 0.26 37.74
N GLY A 120 13.17 1.05 36.79
CA GLY A 120 13.61 2.42 36.51
C GLY A 120 14.78 2.51 35.52
N ALA A 121 15.19 1.40 34.89
CA ALA A 121 16.18 1.43 33.83
C ALA A 121 15.62 2.15 32.59
N LYS A 122 16.47 2.90 31.89
CA LYS A 122 16.05 3.78 30.79
C LYS A 122 16.82 3.49 29.50
N ALA A 123 16.11 3.61 28.38
CA ALA A 123 16.68 3.67 27.04
C ALA A 123 15.94 4.73 26.22
N THR A 124 16.60 5.28 25.21
CA THR A 124 16.06 6.37 24.39
C THR A 124 16.26 6.08 22.91
N GLY A 125 15.34 6.59 22.09
CA GLY A 125 15.49 6.60 20.64
C GLY A 125 14.84 7.83 20.03
N LYS A 126 14.85 7.90 18.69
CA LYS A 126 14.23 8.97 17.91
C LYS A 126 13.58 8.43 16.64
N PHE A 127 12.65 9.22 16.10
CA PHE A 127 11.99 8.97 14.82
C PHE A 127 11.44 10.27 14.24
N ASN A 128 11.15 10.27 12.95
CA ASN A 128 10.57 11.40 12.23
C ASN A 128 9.23 11.01 11.61
N THR A 129 8.21 11.84 11.80
CA THR A 129 6.97 11.69 11.05
C THR A 129 7.13 12.21 9.63
N ALA A 130 6.54 11.48 8.68
CA ALA A 130 6.62 11.84 7.27
C ALA A 130 6.00 13.22 6.97
N ALA A 131 6.50 13.91 5.94
CA ALA A 131 5.93 15.17 5.48
C ALA A 131 4.52 14.99 4.88
N ALA A 132 3.68 16.01 5.03
CA ALA A 132 2.34 16.04 4.45
C ALA A 132 2.40 16.14 2.91
N LEU A 133 1.44 15.50 2.23
CA LEU A 133 1.28 15.60 0.77
C LEU A 133 1.31 17.06 0.30
N GLY A 134 1.94 17.30 -0.86
CA GLY A 134 2.16 18.65 -1.40
C GLY A 134 3.42 19.34 -0.87
N THR A 135 4.11 18.76 0.11
CA THR A 135 5.40 19.25 0.61
C THR A 135 6.53 18.43 0.00
N ARG A 136 7.61 19.08 -0.44
CA ARG A 136 8.87 18.41 -0.79
C ARG A 136 9.94 18.76 0.23
N THR A 137 10.49 17.75 0.88
CA THR A 137 11.60 17.85 1.84
C THR A 137 12.81 17.06 1.40
N GLY A 138 12.71 16.32 0.28
CA GLY A 138 13.61 15.22 -0.01
C GLY A 138 13.28 14.01 0.88
N LEU A 139 13.97 12.90 0.62
CA LEU A 139 13.83 11.69 1.41
C LEU A 139 15.14 10.92 1.40
N LYS A 140 15.60 10.47 2.57
CA LYS A 140 16.72 9.54 2.68
C LYS A 140 16.31 8.31 3.49
N PHE A 141 16.48 7.12 2.93
CA PHE A 141 16.18 5.87 3.62
C PHE A 141 17.19 4.77 3.26
N GLY A 142 17.31 3.76 4.12
CA GLY A 142 18.18 2.59 3.91
C GLY A 142 17.38 1.31 3.72
N VAL A 143 17.94 0.32 3.04
CA VAL A 143 17.32 -1.00 2.83
C VAL A 143 18.37 -2.11 2.90
N SER A 144 18.02 -3.22 3.56
CA SER A 144 18.75 -4.49 3.47
C SER A 144 17.88 -5.69 3.86
N GLY A 145 18.33 -6.91 3.54
CA GLY A 145 17.73 -8.18 3.97
C GLY A 145 18.77 -9.15 4.53
N ASP A 146 18.35 -10.38 4.82
CA ASP A 146 19.20 -11.56 5.02
C ASP A 146 20.12 -11.49 6.25
N TRP A 147 19.54 -11.80 7.43
CA TRP A 147 20.10 -11.58 8.75
C TRP A 147 20.40 -12.88 9.52
N ARG A 148 21.49 -13.60 9.17
CA ARG A 148 21.86 -14.79 9.95
C ARG A 148 22.29 -14.44 11.37
N GLY A 149 21.55 -14.92 12.38
CA GLY A 149 21.77 -14.60 13.79
C GLY A 149 23.17 -14.94 14.30
N GLU A 150 23.74 -16.07 13.87
CA GLU A 150 25.07 -16.48 14.33
C GLU A 150 26.22 -15.72 13.63
N LEU A 151 25.93 -14.81 12.70
CA LEU A 151 26.88 -13.86 12.09
C LEU A 151 26.81 -12.43 12.67
N SER A 152 25.93 -12.18 13.65
CA SER A 152 25.90 -10.92 14.42
C SER A 152 27.28 -10.58 15.03
N PRO A 153 27.68 -9.30 15.16
CA PRO A 153 26.86 -8.08 15.23
C PRO A 153 26.89 -7.20 13.97
N TYR A 154 26.91 -7.76 12.76
CA TYR A 154 26.65 -7.05 11.49
C TYR A 154 27.42 -5.72 11.27
N PRO A 155 28.76 -5.75 11.14
CA PRO A 155 29.53 -4.55 10.80
C PRO A 155 29.17 -3.94 9.43
N ALA A 156 28.45 -4.67 8.56
CA ALA A 156 28.00 -4.21 7.24
C ALA A 156 27.09 -2.97 7.31
N ILE A 157 26.37 -2.78 8.42
CA ILE A 157 25.47 -1.64 8.65
C ILE A 157 26.01 -0.65 9.68
N ALA A 158 27.27 -0.76 10.10
CA ALA A 158 27.84 0.02 11.21
C ALA A 158 27.91 1.54 10.96
N ASN A 159 27.63 2.00 9.73
CA ASN A 159 27.53 3.41 9.38
C ASN A 159 26.08 3.91 9.22
N ALA A 160 25.08 3.02 9.21
CA ALA A 160 23.71 3.37 8.85
C ALA A 160 23.00 4.23 9.91
N ASP A 161 23.27 4.00 11.21
CA ASP A 161 22.67 4.71 12.34
C ASP A 161 23.02 6.22 12.35
N THR A 162 24.17 6.57 11.77
CA THR A 162 24.65 7.96 11.65
C THR A 162 24.35 8.60 10.29
N SER A 163 23.70 7.88 9.37
CA SER A 163 23.37 8.37 8.02
C SER A 163 22.17 9.32 7.97
N ASN A 164 21.51 9.60 9.10
CA ASN A 164 20.29 10.43 9.20
C ASN A 164 19.17 9.95 8.28
N LEU A 165 18.88 8.66 8.35
CA LEU A 165 17.80 8.03 7.59
C LEU A 165 16.45 8.35 8.23
N GLU A 166 15.43 8.62 7.41
CA GLU A 166 14.04 8.76 7.85
C GLU A 166 13.48 7.41 8.31
N PHE A 167 13.82 6.35 7.57
CA PHE A 167 13.53 4.97 7.91
C PHE A 167 14.58 4.00 7.34
N PHE A 168 14.61 2.79 7.88
CA PHE A 168 15.37 1.66 7.36
C PHE A 168 14.41 0.50 7.08
N VAL A 169 14.53 -0.11 5.91
CA VAL A 169 13.71 -1.25 5.50
C VAL A 169 14.45 -2.53 5.82
N GLU A 170 13.80 -3.39 6.61
CA GLU A 170 14.21 -4.76 6.89
C GLU A 170 13.42 -5.69 5.98
N LEU A 171 14.10 -6.21 4.97
CA LEU A 171 13.48 -6.88 3.83
C LEU A 171 13.55 -8.39 3.93
N GLY A 172 12.85 -8.97 4.91
CA GLY A 172 12.75 -10.42 5.08
C GLY A 172 14.03 -11.09 5.59
N ASP A 173 13.96 -12.41 5.72
CA ASP A 173 15.05 -13.26 6.22
C ASP A 173 15.64 -12.79 7.54
N THR A 174 14.75 -12.35 8.43
CA THR A 174 15.09 -11.63 9.66
C THR A 174 15.70 -12.52 10.74
N ILE A 175 15.60 -13.85 10.60
CA ILE A 175 16.05 -14.79 11.64
C ILE A 175 16.67 -16.11 11.18
N TYR A 176 16.41 -16.58 9.95
CA TYR A 176 16.78 -17.94 9.51
C TYR A 176 16.35 -19.01 10.51
N ALA A 177 15.04 -19.10 10.74
CA ALA A 177 14.41 -20.01 11.71
C ALA A 177 14.81 -21.49 11.52
N ASP A 178 15.20 -21.83 10.31
CA ASP A 178 15.58 -23.12 9.76
C ASP A 178 17.09 -23.27 9.51
N TYR A 179 17.90 -22.43 10.16
CA TYR A 179 19.34 -22.63 10.29
C TYR A 179 19.78 -22.86 11.74
N ALA A 180 20.63 -23.87 11.92
CA ALA A 180 21.38 -24.12 13.13
C ALA A 180 22.15 -22.88 13.61
N SER A 181 21.88 -22.48 14.85
CA SER A 181 22.50 -21.34 15.52
C SER A 181 22.53 -21.50 17.04
N PRO A 182 23.48 -20.86 17.76
CA PRO A 182 23.56 -20.95 19.21
C PRO A 182 22.29 -20.59 19.99
N ALA A 183 21.37 -19.83 19.38
CA ALA A 183 20.09 -19.44 19.95
C ALA A 183 19.22 -20.60 20.45
N VAL A 184 19.19 -21.71 19.71
CA VAL A 184 18.26 -22.83 19.98
C VAL A 184 19.02 -24.16 19.97
N ARG A 185 18.82 -24.96 21.03
CA ARG A 185 19.52 -26.23 21.25
C ARG A 185 18.54 -27.39 21.39
N ASN A 186 18.91 -28.54 20.83
CA ASN A 186 18.25 -29.81 21.10
C ASN A 186 18.55 -30.30 22.54
N PRO A 187 17.77 -31.26 23.07
CA PRO A 187 18.03 -31.85 24.40
C PRO A 187 19.41 -32.47 24.58
N ASP A 188 20.06 -32.90 23.48
CA ASP A 188 21.42 -33.45 23.48
C ASP A 188 22.53 -32.38 23.41
N GLY A 189 22.16 -31.10 23.39
CA GLY A 189 23.07 -29.96 23.34
C GLY A 189 23.51 -29.57 21.93
N THR A 190 23.10 -30.30 20.88
CA THR A 190 23.33 -29.89 19.49
C THR A 190 22.51 -28.66 19.15
N GLU A 191 22.99 -27.90 18.17
CA GLU A 191 22.26 -26.78 17.58
C GLU A 191 21.01 -27.30 16.85
N LYS A 192 19.87 -26.62 17.02
CA LYS A 192 18.61 -27.04 16.40
C LYS A 192 18.54 -26.51 14.97
N GLU A 193 18.33 -27.40 14.00
CA GLU A 193 18.21 -27.02 12.59
C GLU A 193 16.95 -26.21 12.29
N GLN A 194 15.84 -26.45 12.99
CA GLN A 194 14.55 -25.78 12.74
C GLN A 194 13.89 -25.33 14.04
N ALA A 195 13.53 -24.05 14.14
CA ALA A 195 12.67 -23.52 15.18
C ALA A 195 11.26 -24.11 15.04
N ILE A 196 10.69 -24.59 16.16
CA ILE A 196 9.36 -25.26 16.16
C ILE A 196 8.42 -24.60 17.16
N THR A 197 8.94 -24.27 18.35
CA THR A 197 8.15 -23.64 19.41
C THR A 197 8.21 -22.13 19.28
N LEU A 198 7.19 -21.42 19.79
CA LEU A 198 7.20 -19.96 19.79
C LEU A 198 8.43 -19.39 20.52
N ASP A 199 8.88 -20.05 21.60
CA ASP A 199 10.08 -19.61 22.31
C ASP A 199 11.38 -19.87 21.50
N ASP A 200 11.41 -20.87 20.62
CA ASP A 200 12.51 -21.05 19.65
C ASP A 200 12.58 -19.84 18.70
N TYR A 201 11.46 -19.45 18.11
CA TYR A 201 11.38 -18.29 17.21
C TYR A 201 11.78 -16.99 17.91
N ARG A 202 11.28 -16.76 19.13
CA ARG A 202 11.69 -15.61 19.95
C ARG A 202 13.18 -15.59 20.26
N ALA A 203 13.78 -16.76 20.53
CA ALA A 203 15.23 -16.86 20.76
C ALA A 203 16.05 -16.54 19.51
N LYS A 204 15.56 -16.92 18.32
CA LYS A 204 16.20 -16.57 17.04
C LYS A 204 16.15 -15.07 16.76
N HIS A 205 15.01 -14.40 17.00
CA HIS A 205 14.96 -12.93 16.95
C HIS A 205 15.87 -12.27 18.00
N ASP A 206 15.94 -12.82 19.21
CA ASP A 206 16.84 -12.30 20.26
C ASP A 206 18.32 -12.40 19.86
N GLU A 207 18.71 -13.43 19.12
CA GLU A 207 20.07 -13.59 18.60
C GLU A 207 20.44 -12.52 17.58
N VAL A 208 19.54 -12.24 16.62
CA VAL A 208 19.76 -11.24 15.56
C VAL A 208 19.80 -9.82 16.13
N TYR A 209 18.90 -9.51 17.05
CA TYR A 209 18.76 -8.15 17.61
C TYR A 209 19.59 -7.95 18.89
N GLY A 210 20.32 -8.99 19.29
CA GLY A 210 21.07 -9.05 20.53
C GLY A 210 22.48 -8.49 20.40
N LYS A 211 23.11 -8.27 21.57
CA LYS A 211 24.50 -7.85 21.65
C LYS A 211 25.45 -9.04 21.52
N ARG A 212 26.40 -8.98 20.59
CA ARG A 212 27.47 -9.97 20.44
C ARG A 212 28.83 -9.30 20.26
N TYR A 213 29.87 -9.91 20.84
CA TYR A 213 31.25 -9.39 20.82
C TYR A 213 31.39 -7.91 21.25
N GLY A 214 30.51 -7.46 22.16
CA GLY A 214 30.56 -6.09 22.68
C GLY A 214 29.80 -5.06 21.86
N GLN A 215 29.18 -5.42 20.73
CA GLN A 215 28.47 -4.51 19.82
C GLN A 215 27.01 -4.95 19.59
N ASN A 216 26.14 -3.99 19.27
CA ASN A 216 24.77 -4.22 18.79
C ASN A 216 24.42 -3.15 17.74
N THR A 217 25.03 -3.26 16.55
CA THR A 217 24.84 -2.31 15.45
C THR A 217 23.37 -2.15 15.06
N TRP A 218 22.61 -3.23 15.15
CA TRP A 218 21.19 -3.22 14.87
C TRP A 218 20.38 -2.47 15.92
N GLY A 219 20.68 -2.71 17.20
CA GLY A 219 20.10 -1.97 18.31
C GLY A 219 20.44 -0.46 18.27
N ASP A 220 21.62 -0.10 17.77
CA ASP A 220 22.04 1.29 17.55
C ASP A 220 21.26 1.94 16.39
N LEU A 221 21.08 1.24 15.27
CA LEU A 221 20.28 1.70 14.13
C LEU A 221 18.79 1.85 14.48
N ARG A 222 18.17 0.81 15.05
CA ARG A 222 16.72 0.82 15.37
C ARG A 222 16.32 1.83 16.43
N ALA A 223 17.24 2.21 17.31
CA ALA A 223 17.00 3.28 18.27
C ALA A 223 17.02 4.67 17.60
N ASN A 224 17.71 4.84 16.48
CA ASN A 224 17.90 6.14 15.82
C ASN A 224 17.10 6.32 14.53
N THR A 225 16.46 5.27 14.04
CA THR A 225 15.78 5.23 12.74
C THR A 225 14.52 4.38 12.84
N SER A 226 13.43 4.86 12.22
CA SER A 226 12.17 4.09 12.15
C SER A 226 12.34 2.87 11.23
N ILE A 227 11.73 1.74 11.59
CA ILE A 227 11.84 0.50 10.83
C ILE A 227 10.56 0.22 10.05
N LEU A 228 10.72 -0.13 8.77
CA LEU A 228 9.70 -0.76 7.95
C LEU A 228 10.14 -2.21 7.71
N ALA A 229 9.48 -3.17 8.34
CA ALA A 229 9.83 -4.58 8.21
C ALA A 229 8.77 -5.34 7.39
N THR A 230 9.23 -6.29 6.59
CA THR A 230 8.38 -7.33 5.99
C THR A 230 9.05 -8.70 6.14
N VAL A 231 8.30 -9.74 5.82
CA VAL A 231 8.72 -11.15 5.89
C VAL A 231 9.19 -11.62 4.53
N ASP A 232 10.08 -12.61 4.54
CA ASP A 232 10.38 -13.53 3.45
C ASP A 232 10.18 -14.98 3.97
N ASP A 233 10.90 -15.98 3.48
CA ASP A 233 10.64 -17.39 3.81
C ASP A 233 11.29 -17.85 5.11
N HIS A 234 12.50 -17.39 5.37
CA HIS A 234 13.31 -17.81 6.52
C HIS A 234 12.77 -17.33 7.87
N GLU A 235 11.70 -16.54 7.90
CA GLU A 235 10.84 -16.35 9.07
C GLU A 235 10.18 -17.65 9.56
N VAL A 236 9.99 -18.62 8.66
CA VAL A 236 9.32 -19.90 8.95
C VAL A 236 10.20 -21.07 8.54
N VAL A 237 10.44 -21.22 7.23
CA VAL A 237 11.24 -22.27 6.60
C VAL A 237 11.52 -21.89 5.15
N ASN A 238 12.72 -22.17 4.65
CA ASN A 238 13.17 -21.95 3.28
C ASN A 238 12.09 -22.34 2.25
N ASP A 239 11.87 -21.46 1.27
CA ASP A 239 10.94 -21.58 0.15
C ASP A 239 9.46 -21.82 0.53
N PHE A 240 8.97 -21.48 1.72
CA PHE A 240 7.57 -21.79 2.06
C PHE A 240 6.55 -21.09 1.14
N GLU A 241 5.42 -21.75 0.91
CA GLU A 241 4.39 -21.31 -0.05
C GLU A 241 3.04 -21.21 0.67
N GLY A 242 2.69 -20.04 1.23
CA GLY A 242 1.55 -19.91 2.12
C GLY A 242 0.21 -20.37 1.53
N GLY A 243 0.00 -20.16 0.22
CA GLY A 243 -1.17 -20.60 -0.54
C GLY A 243 -1.20 -22.08 -0.94
N LYS A 244 -0.24 -22.89 -0.50
CA LYS A 244 -0.18 -24.34 -0.78
C LYS A 244 -1.06 -25.14 0.19
N LEU A 245 -1.84 -26.08 -0.35
CA LEU A 245 -2.59 -27.04 0.45
C LEU A 245 -1.69 -28.14 1.01
N LEU A 246 -1.76 -28.35 2.33
CA LEU A 246 -1.06 -29.43 3.03
C LEU A 246 -1.59 -30.81 2.67
N ASP A 247 -2.80 -30.94 2.15
CA ASP A 247 -3.43 -32.22 1.79
C ASP A 247 -2.54 -33.09 0.89
N ALA A 248 -1.88 -32.45 -0.10
CA ALA A 248 -0.98 -33.09 -1.06
C ALA A 248 0.51 -33.07 -0.63
N ALA A 249 0.83 -32.46 0.52
CA ALA A 249 2.21 -32.36 1.01
C ALA A 249 2.74 -33.71 1.56
N SER A 250 4.06 -33.81 1.67
CA SER A 250 4.72 -35.02 2.17
C SER A 250 4.38 -35.26 3.65
N ALA A 251 4.61 -36.48 4.15
CA ALA A 251 4.44 -36.77 5.57
C ALA A 251 5.40 -35.96 6.45
N ALA A 252 6.59 -35.63 5.93
CA ALA A 252 7.56 -34.79 6.62
C ALA A 252 7.06 -33.35 6.73
N ASP A 253 6.54 -32.78 5.65
CA ASP A 253 5.99 -31.41 5.65
C ASP A 253 4.81 -31.29 6.60
N LYS A 254 3.87 -32.26 6.56
CA LYS A 254 2.72 -32.30 7.49
C LYS A 254 3.17 -32.34 8.95
N ALA A 255 4.23 -33.09 9.25
CA ALA A 255 4.80 -33.16 10.59
C ALA A 255 5.49 -31.85 11.01
N LEU A 256 6.21 -31.21 10.07
CA LEU A 256 6.89 -29.93 10.29
C LEU A 256 5.89 -28.80 10.55
N TYR A 257 4.92 -28.61 9.66
CA TYR A 257 3.89 -27.57 9.79
C TYR A 257 2.90 -27.85 10.93
N GLY A 258 2.80 -29.10 11.40
CA GLY A 258 1.94 -29.50 12.50
C GLY A 258 0.46 -29.61 12.10
N ALA A 259 0.16 -29.74 10.81
CA ALA A 259 -1.19 -29.90 10.28
C ALA A 259 -1.21 -30.86 9.07
N THR A 260 -2.35 -31.49 8.82
CA THR A 260 -2.51 -32.52 7.77
C THR A 260 -3.33 -32.08 6.56
N SER A 261 -4.00 -30.94 6.65
CA SER A 261 -4.91 -30.36 5.65
C SER A 261 -5.02 -28.85 5.85
N GLY A 262 -5.57 -28.13 4.87
CA GLY A 262 -5.66 -26.66 4.90
C GLY A 262 -4.42 -26.01 4.27
N LEU A 263 -4.37 -24.68 4.27
CA LEU A 263 -3.26 -23.94 3.67
C LEU A 263 -2.05 -23.90 4.63
N ILE A 264 -0.84 -23.69 4.09
CA ILE A 264 0.36 -23.54 4.91
C ILE A 264 0.26 -22.29 5.81
N ASN A 265 -0.35 -21.21 5.32
CA ASN A 265 -0.59 -20.00 6.09
C ASN A 265 -1.66 -20.17 7.20
N ASP A 266 -2.37 -21.29 7.26
CA ASP A 266 -3.23 -21.68 8.40
C ASP A 266 -2.48 -22.56 9.43
N SER A 267 -1.21 -22.89 9.18
CA SER A 267 -0.52 -23.93 9.95
C SER A 267 0.07 -23.43 11.28
N PRO A 268 0.13 -24.29 12.31
CA PRO A 268 0.74 -23.94 13.60
C PRO A 268 2.19 -23.45 13.53
N LEU A 269 2.99 -23.91 12.56
CA LEU A 269 4.37 -23.45 12.41
C LEU A 269 4.43 -22.02 11.85
N TYR A 270 3.68 -21.75 10.78
CA TYR A 270 3.54 -20.41 10.20
C TYR A 270 3.06 -19.41 11.25
N ASP A 271 2.01 -19.77 12.01
CA ASP A 271 1.43 -18.90 13.04
C ASP A 271 2.44 -18.49 14.11
N ARG A 272 3.33 -19.41 14.52
CA ARG A 272 4.36 -19.12 15.54
C ARG A 272 5.46 -18.23 14.97
N GLY A 273 5.91 -18.49 13.75
CA GLY A 273 6.91 -17.66 13.07
C GLY A 273 6.41 -16.23 12.89
N PHE A 274 5.21 -16.08 12.33
CA PHE A 274 4.60 -14.76 12.09
C PHE A 274 4.22 -14.04 13.39
N GLN A 275 3.77 -14.77 14.42
CA GLN A 275 3.57 -14.17 15.73
C GLN A 275 4.88 -13.61 16.30
N ALA A 276 5.97 -14.37 16.26
CA ALA A 276 7.26 -13.89 16.76
C ALA A 276 7.78 -12.69 15.95
N PHE A 277 7.64 -12.73 14.62
CA PHE A 277 7.98 -11.61 13.74
C PHE A 277 7.22 -10.32 14.12
N GLN A 278 5.89 -10.40 14.30
CA GLN A 278 5.07 -9.26 14.72
C GLN A 278 5.39 -8.79 16.15
N GLU A 279 5.80 -9.70 17.03
CA GLU A 279 6.23 -9.37 18.39
C GLU A 279 7.57 -8.65 18.41
N TYR A 280 8.53 -9.01 17.55
CA TYR A 280 9.91 -8.54 17.59
C TYR A 280 10.23 -7.36 16.68
N ASN A 281 9.27 -6.95 15.85
CA ASN A 281 9.39 -5.78 15.00
C ASN A 281 8.34 -4.70 15.36
N PRO A 282 8.68 -3.41 15.22
CA PRO A 282 7.81 -2.29 15.59
C PRO A 282 6.70 -2.04 14.53
N LEU A 283 5.92 -3.05 14.22
CA LEU A 283 4.79 -2.98 13.29
C LEU A 283 3.45 -2.85 13.99
N LYS A 284 2.50 -2.24 13.28
CA LYS A 284 1.09 -2.30 13.59
C LYS A 284 0.51 -3.64 13.19
N ASP A 285 -0.24 -4.26 14.09
CA ASP A 285 -0.92 -5.52 13.82
C ASP A 285 -2.24 -5.25 13.08
N LEU A 286 -2.28 -5.63 11.81
CA LEU A 286 -3.44 -5.49 10.93
C LEU A 286 -3.81 -6.86 10.37
N SER A 287 -5.09 -7.04 10.02
CA SER A 287 -5.60 -8.21 9.34
C SER A 287 -6.42 -7.79 8.12
N TYR A 288 -6.44 -8.63 7.10
CA TYR A 288 -7.45 -8.60 6.06
C TYR A 288 -8.80 -8.99 6.66
N GLY A 289 -9.90 -8.52 6.06
CA GLY A 289 -11.23 -9.02 6.37
C GLY A 289 -11.59 -10.21 5.48
N ALA A 290 -12.88 -10.50 5.36
CA ALA A 290 -13.38 -11.45 4.38
C ALA A 290 -13.17 -10.93 2.94
N THR A 291 -12.07 -11.33 2.30
CA THR A 291 -11.71 -10.91 0.93
C THR A 291 -12.41 -11.74 -0.15
N GLY A 292 -12.95 -12.90 0.21
CA GLY A 292 -13.49 -13.89 -0.74
C GLY A 292 -12.44 -14.80 -1.38
N ASP A 293 -11.14 -14.57 -1.11
CA ASP A 293 -10.04 -15.48 -1.45
C ASP A 293 -9.56 -16.17 -0.17
N THR A 294 -9.63 -17.49 -0.12
CA THR A 294 -9.24 -18.27 1.06
C THR A 294 -7.77 -18.09 1.42
N ARG A 295 -6.91 -17.68 0.48
CA ARG A 295 -5.50 -17.42 0.79
C ARG A 295 -5.31 -16.17 1.63
N THR A 296 -6.20 -15.17 1.52
CA THR A 296 -6.00 -13.85 2.14
C THR A 296 -7.10 -13.49 3.14
N ALA A 297 -8.25 -14.18 3.11
CA ALA A 297 -9.36 -13.89 4.00
C ALA A 297 -8.97 -14.09 5.46
N ASP A 298 -9.23 -13.08 6.29
CA ASP A 298 -8.95 -13.07 7.74
C ASP A 298 -7.46 -13.25 8.11
N GLU A 299 -6.56 -13.16 7.14
CA GLU A 299 -5.12 -13.31 7.33
C GLU A 299 -4.44 -12.04 7.86
N ARG A 300 -3.23 -12.20 8.42
CA ARG A 300 -2.36 -11.07 8.78
C ARG A 300 -2.11 -10.20 7.55
N LYS A 301 -2.33 -8.90 7.69
CA LYS A 301 -2.05 -7.91 6.64
C LYS A 301 -0.70 -7.29 6.93
N LEU A 302 0.33 -7.65 6.17
CA LEU A 302 1.65 -6.98 6.19
C LEU A 302 1.77 -5.88 5.14
N TYR A 303 0.88 -5.84 4.14
CA TYR A 303 0.83 -4.75 3.16
C TYR A 303 0.74 -3.36 3.80
N ARG A 304 1.64 -2.43 3.46
CA ARG A 304 1.62 -1.03 3.92
C ARG A 304 1.79 -0.06 2.75
N TYR A 305 1.01 1.03 2.76
CA TYR A 305 1.18 2.18 1.88
C TYR A 305 1.46 3.43 2.73
N ASN A 306 2.60 4.08 2.50
CA ASN A 306 2.99 5.32 3.18
C ASN A 306 3.45 6.38 2.17
N SER A 307 3.11 7.64 2.43
CA SER A 307 3.54 8.80 1.63
C SER A 307 4.51 9.69 2.42
N TYR A 308 5.61 10.07 1.77
CA TYR A 308 6.64 10.98 2.27
C TYR A 308 6.59 12.28 1.47
N GLY A 309 5.68 13.16 1.87
CA GLY A 309 5.39 14.36 1.10
C GLY A 309 4.98 14.06 -0.34
N SER A 310 5.40 14.91 -1.27
CA SER A 310 5.34 14.66 -2.71
C SER A 310 6.64 14.07 -3.27
N ASP A 311 7.62 13.75 -2.41
CA ASP A 311 8.90 13.18 -2.82
C ASP A 311 8.75 11.70 -3.20
N ALA A 312 8.12 10.91 -2.32
CA ALA A 312 8.00 9.47 -2.52
C ALA A 312 6.76 8.83 -1.86
N ALA A 313 6.42 7.63 -2.34
CA ALA A 313 5.53 6.69 -1.67
C ALA A 313 6.19 5.32 -1.61
N THR A 314 5.94 4.58 -0.53
CA THR A 314 6.44 3.21 -0.32
C THR A 314 5.27 2.23 -0.24
N PHE A 315 5.45 1.06 -0.86
CA PHE A 315 4.49 -0.05 -0.90
C PHE A 315 5.21 -1.28 -0.36
N VAL A 316 5.03 -1.59 0.92
CA VAL A 316 5.65 -2.77 1.55
C VAL A 316 4.73 -3.96 1.31
N LEU A 317 5.24 -5.02 0.67
CA LEU A 317 4.48 -6.19 0.26
C LEU A 317 4.89 -7.44 1.06
N ASP A 318 4.01 -8.44 1.02
CA ASP A 318 4.24 -9.81 1.49
C ASP A 318 4.05 -10.76 0.32
N ALA A 319 5.10 -11.46 -0.08
CA ALA A 319 5.04 -12.36 -1.23
C ALA A 319 5.13 -13.85 -0.86
N ARG A 320 5.17 -14.20 0.43
CA ARG A 320 5.20 -15.60 0.89
C ARG A 320 3.86 -16.09 1.41
N SER A 321 3.12 -15.26 2.15
CA SER A 321 1.91 -15.70 2.85
C SER A 321 0.79 -16.16 1.92
N PHE A 322 0.76 -15.68 0.68
CA PHE A 322 -0.38 -15.89 -0.22
C PHE A 322 -0.03 -16.57 -1.55
N ARG A 323 1.26 -16.81 -1.82
CA ARG A 323 1.68 -17.38 -3.11
C ARG A 323 1.23 -18.81 -3.29
N ASP A 324 0.86 -19.14 -4.52
CA ASP A 324 0.64 -20.51 -4.94
C ASP A 324 1.94 -21.33 -4.93
N PRO A 325 1.88 -22.67 -5.00
CA PRO A 325 3.08 -23.49 -5.17
C PRO A 325 3.89 -23.08 -6.41
N GLY A 326 5.19 -22.92 -6.22
CA GLY A 326 6.24 -22.72 -7.21
C GLY A 326 6.31 -23.85 -8.23
N LEU A 327 6.87 -23.51 -9.39
CA LEU A 327 7.03 -24.46 -10.48
C LEU A 327 8.20 -25.41 -10.22
N THR A 328 8.23 -26.55 -10.90
CA THR A 328 9.44 -27.37 -10.94
C THR A 328 10.58 -26.59 -11.58
N ASN A 329 11.69 -26.45 -10.86
CA ASN A 329 12.87 -25.74 -11.34
C ASN A 329 13.46 -26.34 -12.63
N VAL A 330 14.02 -25.47 -13.47
CA VAL A 330 14.81 -25.88 -14.63
C VAL A 330 16.20 -26.31 -14.14
N SER A 331 16.47 -27.61 -14.21
CA SER A 331 17.71 -28.23 -13.74
C SER A 331 18.75 -28.42 -14.85
N ASN A 332 18.34 -28.38 -16.12
CA ASN A 332 19.22 -28.42 -17.27
C ASN A 332 18.92 -27.27 -18.24
N LEU A 333 19.74 -26.22 -18.21
CA LEU A 333 19.58 -25.04 -19.09
C LEU A 333 19.86 -25.30 -20.58
N THR A 334 20.27 -26.52 -20.95
CA THR A 334 20.38 -26.93 -22.36
C THR A 334 19.15 -27.69 -22.85
N ASP A 335 18.26 -28.11 -21.94
CA ASP A 335 17.02 -28.81 -22.27
C ASP A 335 15.91 -27.80 -22.61
N GLN A 336 15.71 -27.59 -23.92
CA GLN A 336 14.70 -26.68 -24.44
C GLN A 336 13.27 -27.10 -24.09
N ALA A 337 13.01 -28.39 -23.82
CA ALA A 337 11.69 -28.85 -23.42
C ALA A 337 11.40 -28.48 -21.97
N GLN A 338 12.38 -28.61 -21.06
CA GLN A 338 12.24 -28.18 -19.68
C GLN A 338 12.04 -26.66 -19.59
N ILE A 339 12.85 -25.89 -20.31
CA ILE A 339 12.74 -24.42 -20.39
C ILE A 339 11.36 -24.02 -20.94
N GLY A 340 10.97 -24.57 -22.08
CA GLY A 340 9.67 -24.26 -22.70
C GLY A 340 8.49 -24.61 -21.79
N SER A 341 8.59 -25.70 -21.03
CA SER A 341 7.57 -26.10 -20.06
C SER A 341 7.46 -25.10 -18.90
N PHE A 342 8.59 -24.70 -18.31
CA PHE A 342 8.63 -23.69 -17.25
C PHE A 342 8.01 -22.36 -17.72
N LEU A 343 8.47 -21.85 -18.86
CA LEU A 343 7.97 -20.59 -19.44
C LEU A 343 6.48 -20.66 -19.77
N THR A 344 5.97 -21.81 -20.21
CA THR A 344 4.54 -21.96 -20.50
C THR A 344 3.71 -21.96 -19.21
N GLN A 345 4.18 -22.67 -18.18
CA GLN A 345 3.46 -22.80 -16.90
C GLN A 345 3.48 -21.50 -16.09
N SER A 346 4.55 -20.70 -16.18
CA SER A 346 4.65 -19.43 -15.44
C SER A 346 3.66 -18.36 -15.93
N PHE A 347 3.19 -18.49 -17.17
CA PHE A 347 2.14 -17.65 -17.75
C PHE A 347 0.71 -18.13 -17.49
N ASN A 348 0.50 -19.12 -16.60
CA ASN A 348 -0.84 -19.48 -16.18
C ASN A 348 -1.47 -18.33 -15.36
N PRO A 349 -2.55 -17.68 -15.85
CA PRO A 349 -3.14 -16.51 -15.20
C PRO A 349 -3.87 -16.84 -13.89
N THR A 350 -4.03 -18.12 -13.54
CA THR A 350 -4.65 -18.52 -12.26
C THR A 350 -3.65 -18.58 -11.11
N ARG A 351 -2.34 -18.45 -11.38
CA ARG A 351 -1.30 -18.50 -10.35
C ARG A 351 -1.01 -17.12 -9.79
N THR A 352 -0.75 -17.03 -8.50
CA THR A 352 -0.46 -15.76 -7.80
C THR A 352 0.80 -15.87 -6.94
N MET A 353 1.58 -14.79 -6.89
CA MET A 353 2.69 -14.57 -5.95
C MET A 353 2.18 -13.77 -4.74
N LEU A 354 1.47 -12.67 -4.98
CA LEU A 354 1.08 -11.73 -3.93
C LEU A 354 -0.30 -12.00 -3.32
N GLY A 355 -1.12 -12.86 -3.93
CA GLY A 355 -2.54 -12.97 -3.64
C GLY A 355 -3.38 -11.86 -4.28
N ARG A 356 -4.61 -12.18 -4.72
CA ARG A 356 -5.41 -11.26 -5.55
C ARG A 356 -5.70 -9.92 -4.86
N GLN A 357 -6.05 -9.95 -3.57
CA GLN A 357 -6.39 -8.72 -2.84
C GLN A 357 -5.20 -7.77 -2.75
N GLN A 358 -3.99 -8.28 -2.51
CA GLN A 358 -2.80 -7.44 -2.40
C GLN A 358 -2.37 -6.86 -3.75
N VAL A 359 -2.53 -7.60 -4.86
CA VAL A 359 -2.33 -7.05 -6.21
C VAL A 359 -3.26 -5.87 -6.48
N GLU A 360 -4.53 -5.96 -6.08
CA GLU A 360 -5.49 -4.87 -6.24
C GLU A 360 -5.19 -3.67 -5.33
N ASP A 361 -4.80 -3.91 -4.07
CA ASP A 361 -4.36 -2.87 -3.14
C ASP A 361 -3.14 -2.11 -3.73
N LEU A 362 -2.13 -2.84 -4.22
CA LEU A 362 -0.93 -2.27 -4.85
C LEU A 362 -1.27 -1.41 -6.07
N LYS A 363 -2.10 -1.92 -6.99
CA LYS A 363 -2.52 -1.17 -8.18
C LYS A 363 -3.28 0.10 -7.82
N GLY A 364 -4.22 0.01 -6.89
CA GLY A 364 -5.01 1.13 -6.43
C GLY A 364 -4.15 2.22 -5.80
N ASP A 365 -3.21 1.85 -4.93
CA ASP A 365 -2.34 2.82 -4.27
C ASP A 365 -1.25 3.38 -5.22
N LEU A 366 -0.74 2.60 -6.18
CA LEU A 366 0.19 3.10 -7.20
C LEU A 366 -0.47 4.20 -8.04
N LEU A 367 -1.70 3.96 -8.50
CA LEU A 367 -2.48 4.95 -9.24
C LEU A 367 -2.81 6.17 -8.39
N LYS A 368 -3.09 5.97 -7.10
CA LYS A 368 -3.33 7.04 -6.13
C LYS A 368 -2.08 7.91 -5.93
N ALA A 369 -0.90 7.31 -5.77
CA ALA A 369 0.37 8.04 -5.64
C ALA A 369 0.67 8.87 -6.89
N GLU A 370 0.44 8.31 -8.08
CA GLU A 370 0.55 9.03 -9.36
C GLU A 370 -0.42 10.24 -9.40
N LYS A 371 -1.70 10.03 -9.08
CA LYS A 371 -2.71 11.09 -9.05
C LYS A 371 -2.41 12.19 -8.02
N ASN A 372 -1.72 11.86 -6.93
CA ASN A 372 -1.29 12.82 -5.91
C ASN A 372 -0.06 13.63 -6.31
N GLY A 373 0.54 13.36 -7.48
CA GLY A 373 1.76 14.04 -7.94
C GLY A 373 3.00 13.63 -7.15
N THR A 374 3.00 12.45 -6.53
CA THR A 374 4.19 11.89 -5.86
C THR A 374 5.24 11.52 -6.90
N THR A 375 6.48 12.00 -6.72
CA THR A 375 7.53 11.79 -7.72
C THR A 375 7.91 10.32 -7.83
N TRP A 376 8.40 9.69 -6.76
CA TRP A 376 8.94 8.33 -6.75
C TRP A 376 8.00 7.32 -6.08
N LYS A 377 7.91 6.09 -6.61
CA LYS A 377 7.11 5.01 -6.05
C LYS A 377 8.01 3.80 -5.81
N PHE A 378 8.24 3.44 -4.55
CA PHE A 378 9.10 2.32 -4.16
C PHE A 378 8.26 1.11 -3.77
N VAL A 379 8.23 0.10 -4.63
CA VAL A 379 7.60 -1.19 -4.35
C VAL A 379 8.63 -2.08 -3.66
N ILE A 380 8.38 -2.39 -2.40
CA ILE A 380 9.28 -3.05 -1.48
C ILE A 380 8.77 -4.49 -1.31
N VAL A 381 9.49 -5.46 -1.84
CA VAL A 381 9.12 -6.89 -1.84
C VAL A 381 10.40 -7.72 -1.81
N PRO A 382 10.56 -8.71 -0.90
CA PRO A 382 11.82 -9.45 -0.78
C PRO A 382 12.27 -10.11 -2.08
N GLU A 383 11.35 -10.75 -2.79
CA GLU A 383 11.67 -11.59 -3.94
C GLU A 383 11.84 -10.74 -5.20
N PRO A 384 12.95 -10.92 -5.96
CA PRO A 384 13.21 -10.09 -7.11
C PRO A 384 12.16 -10.19 -8.21
N ILE A 385 11.75 -9.04 -8.75
CA ILE A 385 10.84 -8.96 -9.90
C ILE A 385 11.60 -8.94 -11.24
N GLN A 386 12.90 -8.70 -11.25
CA GLN A 386 13.75 -8.64 -12.42
C GLN A 386 13.95 -10.02 -13.01
N ASN A 387 14.21 -10.07 -14.31
CA ASN A 387 14.51 -11.34 -14.96
C ASN A 387 15.99 -11.69 -14.73
N LEU A 388 16.23 -12.82 -14.03
CA LEU A 388 17.55 -13.41 -13.77
C LEU A 388 17.74 -14.76 -14.49
N GLY A 389 16.75 -15.16 -15.29
CA GLY A 389 16.74 -16.39 -16.07
C GLY A 389 16.03 -17.53 -15.33
N VAL A 390 15.89 -18.67 -16.00
CA VAL A 390 15.04 -19.78 -15.53
C VAL A 390 15.68 -20.68 -14.48
N LEU A 391 16.95 -20.47 -14.14
CA LEU A 391 17.64 -21.24 -13.10
C LEU A 391 17.14 -20.76 -11.73
N ALA A 392 16.69 -21.70 -10.89
CA ALA A 392 16.12 -21.40 -9.57
C ALA A 392 14.97 -20.36 -9.62
N ALA A 393 14.25 -20.26 -10.74
CA ALA A 393 13.25 -19.23 -10.98
C ALA A 393 11.88 -19.54 -10.38
N SER A 394 11.70 -20.72 -9.80
CA SER A 394 10.43 -21.12 -9.18
C SER A 394 10.01 -20.21 -8.03
N ASP A 395 11.00 -19.65 -7.33
CA ASP A 395 10.83 -18.87 -6.11
C ASP A 395 10.72 -17.35 -6.37
N ARG A 396 11.07 -16.91 -7.57
CA ARG A 396 11.00 -15.51 -8.00
C ARG A 396 9.76 -15.24 -8.85
N PHE A 397 9.48 -13.97 -9.13
CA PHE A 397 8.36 -13.56 -9.99
C PHE A 397 8.39 -14.15 -11.41
N GLU A 398 9.54 -14.64 -11.89
CA GLU A 398 9.67 -15.38 -13.15
C GLU A 398 8.86 -16.69 -13.15
N GLY A 399 8.76 -17.33 -11.99
CA GLY A 399 7.86 -18.44 -11.74
C GLY A 399 6.39 -18.03 -11.85
N TYR A 400 6.05 -16.76 -11.64
CA TYR A 400 4.69 -16.20 -11.63
C TYR A 400 4.49 -15.13 -12.71
N ALA A 401 5.04 -15.40 -13.91
CA ALA A 401 5.15 -14.45 -15.00
C ALA A 401 3.84 -13.78 -15.43
N ALA A 402 2.67 -14.44 -15.28
CA ALA A 402 1.37 -13.84 -15.57
C ALA A 402 1.05 -12.66 -14.63
N GLU A 403 1.19 -12.83 -13.32
CA GLU A 403 0.95 -11.76 -12.33
C GLU A 403 2.03 -10.67 -12.39
N ARG A 404 3.29 -11.08 -12.58
CA ARG A 404 4.40 -10.16 -12.88
C ARG A 404 4.08 -9.25 -14.06
N THR A 405 3.60 -9.85 -15.15
CA THR A 405 3.16 -9.12 -16.35
C THR A 405 1.99 -8.21 -16.07
N GLU A 406 0.99 -8.68 -15.32
CA GLU A 406 -0.16 -7.89 -14.93
C GLU A 406 0.25 -6.61 -14.17
N ILE A 407 1.19 -6.70 -13.23
CA ILE A 407 1.68 -5.57 -12.44
C ILE A 407 2.46 -4.58 -13.32
N LEU A 408 3.47 -5.06 -14.05
CA LEU A 408 4.32 -4.21 -14.89
C LEU A 408 3.54 -3.56 -16.04
N LYS A 409 2.62 -4.30 -16.65
CA LYS A 409 1.72 -3.78 -17.69
C LYS A 409 0.77 -2.72 -17.11
N TYR A 410 0.25 -2.91 -15.90
CA TYR A 410 -0.60 -1.91 -15.26
C TYR A 410 0.11 -0.58 -15.05
N VAL A 411 1.39 -0.62 -14.62
CA VAL A 411 2.24 0.58 -14.50
C VAL A 411 2.33 1.32 -15.83
N GLU A 412 2.64 0.63 -16.91
CA GLU A 412 2.78 1.24 -18.24
C GLU A 412 1.44 1.72 -18.83
N ASP A 413 0.38 0.91 -18.75
CA ASP A 413 -0.95 1.25 -19.27
C ASP A 413 -1.53 2.51 -18.60
N ASN A 414 -1.25 2.69 -17.30
CA ASN A 414 -1.71 3.83 -16.51
C ASN A 414 -0.69 4.97 -16.46
N LYS A 415 0.44 4.86 -17.17
CA LYS A 415 1.50 5.87 -17.26
C LYS A 415 2.06 6.27 -15.88
N ILE A 416 2.12 5.32 -14.95
CA ILE A 416 2.65 5.56 -13.60
C ILE A 416 4.16 5.68 -13.72
N SER A 417 4.69 6.86 -13.42
CA SER A 417 6.10 7.19 -13.68
C SER A 417 6.96 6.99 -12.43
N ASN A 418 8.26 6.73 -12.64
CA ASN A 418 9.29 6.64 -11.60
C ASN A 418 9.02 5.55 -10.55
N VAL A 419 8.68 4.34 -11.02
CA VAL A 419 8.51 3.16 -10.18
C VAL A 419 9.85 2.45 -10.00
N VAL A 420 10.19 2.16 -8.75
CA VAL A 420 11.40 1.43 -8.37
C VAL A 420 10.97 0.22 -7.56
N PHE A 421 11.35 -0.97 -7.98
CA PHE A 421 11.24 -2.16 -7.14
C PHE A 421 12.50 -2.30 -6.28
N VAL A 422 12.34 -2.72 -5.04
CA VAL A 422 13.44 -2.93 -4.09
C VAL A 422 13.27 -4.30 -3.44
N SER A 423 14.25 -5.18 -3.66
CA SER A 423 14.25 -6.59 -3.28
C SER A 423 15.54 -7.02 -2.55
N ALA A 424 15.58 -8.26 -2.04
CA ALA A 424 16.69 -8.94 -1.36
C ALA A 424 16.70 -10.43 -1.79
N ASP A 425 16.66 -11.39 -0.84
CA ASP A 425 16.59 -12.86 -1.03
C ASP A 425 17.85 -13.48 -1.64
N ILE A 426 18.31 -12.98 -2.79
CA ILE A 426 19.38 -13.62 -3.55
C ILE A 426 20.79 -13.36 -3.01
N HIS A 427 20.95 -12.62 -1.90
CA HIS A 427 22.24 -12.34 -1.24
C HIS A 427 23.26 -11.56 -2.10
N GLY A 428 22.81 -10.65 -2.96
CA GLY A 428 23.69 -9.84 -3.81
C GLY A 428 23.01 -8.58 -4.33
N THR A 429 23.80 -7.54 -4.59
CA THR A 429 23.27 -6.30 -5.16
C THR A 429 23.23 -6.40 -6.68
N LEU A 430 22.04 -6.26 -7.27
CA LEU A 430 21.81 -6.27 -8.72
C LEU A 430 20.82 -5.16 -9.10
N VAL A 431 21.17 -4.33 -10.10
CA VAL A 431 20.28 -3.29 -10.63
C VAL A 431 19.97 -3.57 -12.09
N ASN A 432 18.68 -3.60 -12.45
CA ASN A 432 18.26 -3.86 -13.82
C ASN A 432 16.99 -3.08 -14.19
N ASN A 433 16.86 -2.71 -15.47
CA ASN A 433 15.59 -2.21 -15.97
C ASN A 433 14.56 -3.35 -16.04
N LEU A 434 13.28 -3.02 -15.89
CA LEU A 434 12.22 -4.02 -15.91
C LEU A 434 11.57 -4.12 -17.28
N THR A 435 11.39 -5.35 -17.74
CA THR A 435 10.65 -5.70 -18.96
C THR A 435 9.60 -6.77 -18.65
N TYR A 436 8.56 -6.87 -19.48
CA TYR A 436 7.56 -7.95 -19.41
C TYR A 436 7.24 -8.53 -20.79
N GLN A 437 6.58 -9.68 -20.83
CA GLN A 437 6.07 -10.31 -22.07
C GLN A 437 4.58 -10.56 -21.91
N THR A 438 3.82 -10.57 -23.01
CA THR A 438 2.36 -10.85 -22.94
C THR A 438 2.01 -12.34 -23.05
N ALA A 439 2.98 -13.17 -23.44
CA ALA A 439 2.86 -14.63 -23.51
C ALA A 439 4.27 -15.26 -23.53
N PRO A 440 4.38 -16.58 -23.28
CA PRO A 440 5.67 -17.29 -23.31
C PRO A 440 6.43 -17.07 -24.62
N GLY A 441 7.72 -16.72 -24.52
CA GLY A 441 8.62 -16.57 -25.66
C GLY A 441 8.33 -15.39 -26.60
N GLN A 442 7.40 -14.48 -26.25
CA GLN A 442 7.15 -13.26 -27.01
C GLN A 442 8.28 -12.23 -26.83
N ALA A 443 8.30 -11.18 -27.65
CA ALA A 443 9.25 -10.09 -27.45
C ALA A 443 9.05 -9.43 -26.07
N GLN A 444 10.16 -9.10 -25.41
CA GLN A 444 10.13 -8.27 -24.21
C GLN A 444 9.54 -6.90 -24.53
N ILE A 445 8.85 -6.30 -23.57
CA ILE A 445 8.31 -4.95 -23.62
C ILE A 445 8.96 -4.19 -22.46
N ALA A 446 9.74 -3.17 -22.79
CA ALA A 446 10.45 -2.38 -21.78
C ALA A 446 9.50 -1.46 -21.01
N THR A 447 9.73 -1.32 -19.71
CA THR A 447 9.02 -0.38 -18.84
C THR A 447 9.90 0.83 -18.54
N SER A 448 9.31 1.84 -17.91
CA SER A 448 10.02 2.95 -17.27
C SER A 448 10.43 2.66 -15.81
N ALA A 449 10.21 1.43 -15.34
CA ALA A 449 10.57 0.98 -14.01
C ALA A 449 11.92 0.24 -14.02
N PHE A 450 12.65 0.34 -12.91
CA PHE A 450 13.82 -0.51 -12.63
C PHE A 450 13.66 -1.16 -11.27
N GLU A 451 14.55 -2.10 -11.01
CA GLU A 451 14.72 -2.71 -9.72
C GLU A 451 16.16 -2.58 -9.23
N ILE A 452 16.29 -2.51 -7.91
CA ILE A 452 17.52 -2.83 -7.21
C ILE A 452 17.21 -3.95 -6.22
N THR A 453 17.87 -5.10 -6.40
CA THR A 453 18.01 -6.11 -5.37
C THR A 453 19.21 -5.74 -4.52
N THR A 454 19.08 -5.74 -3.19
CA THR A 454 20.16 -5.41 -2.25
C THR A 454 20.87 -6.67 -1.78
N GLY A 455 22.14 -6.53 -1.40
CA GLY A 455 22.90 -7.62 -0.79
C GLY A 455 22.47 -7.93 0.65
N SER A 456 22.94 -9.07 1.16
CA SER A 456 22.71 -9.52 2.52
C SER A 456 23.45 -8.68 3.55
N VAL A 457 22.89 -8.52 4.73
CA VAL A 457 23.65 -7.97 5.87
C VAL A 457 24.67 -8.97 6.38
N ALA A 458 24.31 -10.25 6.41
CA ALA A 458 25.25 -11.35 6.58
C ALA A 458 24.60 -12.69 6.21
N PHE A 459 24.90 -13.20 5.01
CA PHE A 459 24.58 -14.57 4.61
C PHE A 459 25.74 -15.21 3.83
N ASP A 460 26.28 -16.31 4.37
CA ASP A 460 27.35 -17.08 3.73
C ASP A 460 26.76 -18.32 3.01
N ALA A 461 26.89 -18.48 1.70
CA ALA A 461 27.71 -17.69 0.77
C ALA A 461 26.92 -16.57 0.04
N PRO A 462 27.55 -15.41 -0.27
CA PRO A 462 26.95 -14.37 -1.12
C PRO A 462 26.57 -14.87 -2.53
N PHE A 463 25.74 -14.08 -3.23
CA PHE A 463 25.22 -14.40 -4.57
C PHE A 463 26.29 -14.89 -5.54
N GLY A 464 27.42 -14.18 -5.65
CA GLY A 464 28.44 -14.46 -6.64
C GLY A 464 29.09 -15.83 -6.44
N GLN A 465 29.44 -16.20 -5.21
CA GLN A 465 29.93 -17.54 -4.88
C GLN A 465 28.89 -18.61 -5.18
N THR A 466 27.63 -18.36 -4.81
CA THR A 466 26.51 -19.30 -5.04
C THR A 466 26.29 -19.54 -6.53
N VAL A 467 26.25 -18.48 -7.34
CA VAL A 467 26.09 -18.56 -8.80
C VAL A 467 27.27 -19.27 -9.46
N ALA A 468 28.52 -18.98 -9.06
CA ALA A 468 29.69 -19.67 -9.59
C ALA A 468 29.65 -21.19 -9.30
N GLN A 469 29.16 -21.57 -8.11
CA GLN A 469 29.01 -22.97 -7.73
C GLN A 469 27.89 -23.64 -8.53
N LEU A 470 26.69 -23.04 -8.57
CA LEU A 470 25.56 -23.56 -9.35
C LEU A 470 25.89 -23.70 -10.83
N ALA A 471 26.60 -22.74 -11.41
CA ALA A 471 27.04 -22.80 -12.80
C ALA A 471 28.07 -23.90 -13.05
N THR A 472 28.91 -24.21 -12.07
CA THR A 472 29.85 -25.34 -12.14
C THR A 472 29.09 -26.67 -12.10
N ASP A 473 28.13 -26.80 -11.18
CA ASP A 473 27.33 -28.02 -11.00
C ASP A 473 26.41 -28.28 -12.21
N ALA A 474 25.84 -27.21 -12.77
CA ALA A 474 25.07 -27.23 -14.01
C ALA A 474 25.95 -27.35 -15.28
N LYS A 475 27.28 -27.38 -15.15
CA LYS A 475 28.25 -27.48 -16.25
C LYS A 475 28.17 -26.33 -17.26
N LEU A 476 27.72 -25.16 -16.83
CA LEU A 476 27.74 -23.91 -17.61
C LEU A 476 29.16 -23.33 -17.69
N ILE A 477 29.97 -23.60 -16.67
CA ILE A 477 31.40 -23.29 -16.67
C ILE A 477 32.20 -24.57 -16.37
N THR A 478 33.41 -24.64 -16.94
CA THR A 478 34.37 -25.72 -16.69
C THR A 478 35.08 -25.53 -15.35
N THR A 479 35.70 -26.60 -14.84
CA THR A 479 36.56 -26.52 -13.65
C THR A 479 37.69 -25.49 -13.79
N ASP A 480 38.24 -25.31 -14.99
CA ASP A 480 39.29 -24.32 -15.22
C ASP A 480 38.74 -22.88 -15.22
N GLN A 481 37.53 -22.66 -15.75
CA GLN A 481 36.84 -21.37 -15.61
C GLN A 481 36.48 -21.06 -14.16
N LYS A 482 36.06 -22.06 -13.37
CA LYS A 482 35.82 -21.89 -11.94
C LYS A 482 37.10 -21.53 -11.19
N LYS A 483 38.23 -22.19 -11.50
CA LYS A 483 39.55 -21.82 -10.93
C LYS A 483 39.98 -20.41 -11.33
N PHE A 484 39.69 -20.00 -12.57
CA PHE A 484 39.94 -18.64 -13.02
C PHE A 484 39.14 -17.65 -12.16
N TYR A 485 37.82 -17.83 -12.04
CA TYR A 485 36.96 -17.04 -11.15
C TYR A 485 37.49 -17.02 -9.70
N ASP A 486 37.90 -18.16 -9.14
CA ASP A 486 38.43 -18.24 -7.77
C ASP A 486 39.75 -17.46 -7.59
N SER A 487 40.51 -17.25 -8.68
CA SER A 487 41.75 -16.48 -8.68
C SER A 487 41.55 -14.97 -8.83
N LEU A 488 40.35 -14.53 -9.23
CA LEU A 488 40.05 -13.11 -9.43
C LEU A 488 39.91 -12.38 -8.07
N PRO A 489 40.31 -11.10 -7.99
CA PRO A 489 40.03 -10.28 -6.83
C PRO A 489 38.53 -9.96 -6.72
N VAL A 490 38.09 -9.56 -5.52
CA VAL A 490 36.85 -8.79 -5.37
C VAL A 490 37.22 -7.33 -5.58
N ALA A 491 36.73 -6.71 -6.64
CA ALA A 491 36.96 -5.31 -6.95
C ALA A 491 35.68 -4.71 -7.51
N ASN A 492 35.18 -3.63 -6.89
CA ASN A 492 34.02 -2.91 -7.39
C ASN A 492 34.50 -1.72 -8.22
N ASP A 493 34.90 -2.01 -9.46
CA ASP A 493 35.23 -0.97 -10.44
C ASP A 493 34.07 -0.71 -11.39
N ALA A 494 34.28 0.16 -12.38
CA ALA A 494 33.23 0.63 -13.28
C ALA A 494 33.32 0.02 -14.68
N ASP A 495 34.24 -0.91 -14.90
CA ASP A 495 34.32 -1.62 -16.17
C ASP A 495 33.44 -2.87 -16.16
N SER A 496 33.51 -3.69 -17.20
CA SER A 496 32.74 -4.94 -17.27
C SER A 496 33.60 -6.05 -17.88
N THR A 497 34.91 -5.90 -17.74
CA THR A 497 35.93 -6.83 -18.20
C THR A 497 36.10 -7.87 -17.10
N PRO A 498 35.95 -9.18 -17.36
CA PRO A 498 36.07 -10.25 -16.35
C PRO A 498 37.47 -10.40 -15.74
N ASN A 499 37.93 -9.37 -15.02
CA ASN A 499 39.21 -9.20 -14.37
C ASN A 499 39.06 -9.20 -12.84
N ASP A 500 37.81 -9.11 -12.36
CA ASP A 500 37.37 -9.33 -10.98
C ASP A 500 36.16 -10.30 -10.94
N LYS A 501 35.79 -10.70 -9.72
CA LYS A 501 34.72 -11.67 -9.49
C LYS A 501 33.32 -11.17 -9.84
N ASP A 502 33.00 -9.90 -9.61
CA ASP A 502 31.67 -9.35 -9.89
C ASP A 502 31.43 -9.30 -11.40
N ASP A 503 32.42 -8.88 -12.18
CA ASP A 503 32.36 -8.85 -13.65
C ASP A 503 32.25 -10.25 -14.27
N PHE A 504 32.95 -11.23 -13.70
CA PHE A 504 32.80 -12.62 -14.13
C PHE A 504 31.35 -13.11 -13.93
N ILE A 505 30.73 -12.80 -12.78
CA ILE A 505 29.35 -13.19 -12.49
C ILE A 505 28.37 -12.42 -13.39
N LYS A 506 28.56 -11.12 -13.58
CA LYS A 506 27.76 -10.31 -14.50
C LYS A 506 27.78 -10.88 -15.91
N GLN A 507 28.95 -11.24 -16.43
CA GLN A 507 29.08 -11.87 -17.74
C GLN A 507 28.37 -13.23 -17.79
N LEU A 508 28.54 -14.06 -16.75
CA LEU A 508 27.92 -15.38 -16.67
C LEU A 508 26.40 -15.29 -16.68
N VAL A 509 25.81 -14.38 -15.90
CA VAL A 509 24.36 -14.13 -15.88
C VAL A 509 23.90 -13.58 -17.23
N ASN A 510 24.55 -12.55 -17.78
CA ASN A 510 24.15 -11.98 -19.07
C ASN A 510 24.17 -12.99 -20.22
N ASN A 511 25.12 -13.94 -20.21
CA ASN A 511 25.18 -15.03 -21.16
C ASN A 511 23.98 -16.00 -21.05
N SER A 512 23.39 -16.15 -19.86
CA SER A 512 22.19 -16.97 -19.64
C SER A 512 20.89 -16.22 -20.00
N LEU A 513 20.88 -14.89 -19.84
CA LEU A 513 19.75 -14.01 -20.18
C LEU A 513 19.58 -13.82 -21.69
N SER A 514 20.67 -13.69 -22.43
CA SER A 514 20.65 -13.36 -23.86
C SER A 514 19.81 -14.33 -24.73
N PRO A 515 19.90 -15.67 -24.58
CA PRO A 515 19.05 -16.61 -25.33
C PRO A 515 17.55 -16.48 -25.07
N LEU A 516 17.16 -15.93 -23.92
CA LEU A 516 15.76 -15.67 -23.54
C LEU A 516 15.26 -14.30 -24.03
N GLY A 517 16.15 -13.49 -24.63
CA GLY A 517 15.86 -12.14 -25.08
C GLY A 517 15.63 -11.15 -23.93
N TYR A 518 16.20 -11.42 -22.75
CA TYR A 518 16.09 -10.58 -21.57
C TYR A 518 17.16 -9.47 -21.59
N ASP A 519 16.88 -8.35 -20.93
CA ASP A 519 17.85 -7.27 -20.77
C ASP A 519 19.06 -7.73 -19.95
N PRO A 520 20.30 -7.36 -20.35
CA PRO A 520 21.47 -7.62 -19.54
C PRO A 520 21.41 -6.82 -18.23
N LEU A 521 22.09 -7.32 -17.19
CA LEU A 521 22.23 -6.62 -15.91
C LEU A 521 22.87 -5.23 -16.11
N GLY A 522 22.26 -4.23 -15.47
CA GLY A 522 22.68 -2.84 -15.52
C GLY A 522 21.60 -1.90 -16.06
N LEU A 523 21.93 -0.61 -16.11
CA LEU A 523 21.08 0.42 -16.72
C LEU A 523 21.72 1.10 -17.95
N ASP A 524 22.90 0.66 -18.37
CA ASP A 524 23.78 1.35 -19.32
C ASP A 524 24.09 0.57 -20.61
N ASN A 525 23.52 -0.63 -20.80
CA ASN A 525 23.72 -1.47 -21.98
C ASN A 525 22.46 -2.25 -22.39
N ASN A 526 21.30 -1.62 -22.19
CA ASN A 526 19.99 -2.27 -22.37
C ASN A 526 19.72 -2.59 -23.84
N LEU A 527 18.83 -3.56 -24.07
CA LEU A 527 18.19 -3.83 -25.35
C LEU A 527 17.64 -2.54 -25.95
N GLN A 528 17.59 -2.49 -27.29
CA GLN A 528 17.24 -1.28 -28.04
C GLN A 528 15.93 -0.61 -27.58
N GLN A 529 14.95 -1.41 -27.20
CA GLN A 529 13.62 -0.97 -26.74
C GLN A 529 13.58 -0.41 -25.31
N ALA A 530 14.57 -0.75 -24.48
CA ALA A 530 14.73 -0.27 -23.11
C ALA A 530 15.71 0.91 -23.00
N ASN A 531 16.59 1.08 -24.00
CA ASN A 531 17.60 2.12 -24.00
C ASN A 531 16.97 3.53 -23.88
N GLY A 532 17.44 4.30 -22.90
CA GLY A 532 16.99 5.67 -22.63
C GLY A 532 15.63 5.80 -21.94
N LYS A 533 14.93 4.70 -21.59
CA LYS A 533 13.71 4.77 -20.77
C LYS A 533 13.97 5.20 -19.33
N ILE A 534 15.16 4.92 -18.82
CA ILE A 534 15.60 5.26 -17.46
C ILE A 534 16.82 6.15 -17.59
N ASN A 535 16.71 7.39 -17.13
CA ASN A 535 17.80 8.36 -17.20
C ASN A 535 18.73 8.19 -16.00
N ALA A 536 19.53 7.14 -16.04
CA ALA A 536 20.50 6.79 -15.00
C ALA A 536 21.92 7.19 -15.39
N LYS A 537 22.72 7.51 -14.38
CA LYS A 537 24.15 7.79 -14.49
C LYS A 537 24.90 7.05 -13.39
N LEU A 538 25.76 6.10 -13.77
CA LEU A 538 26.71 5.46 -12.87
C LEU A 538 27.75 6.50 -12.38
N LEU A 539 28.00 6.51 -11.08
CA LEU A 539 28.91 7.45 -10.41
C LEU A 539 30.16 6.75 -9.87
N GLN A 540 30.02 5.54 -9.31
CA GLN A 540 31.10 4.74 -8.76
C GLN A 540 30.73 3.25 -8.77
N GLY A 541 31.72 2.37 -8.97
CA GLY A 541 31.51 0.93 -9.04
C GLY A 541 30.69 0.57 -10.28
N ASP A 542 29.90 -0.49 -10.17
CA ASP A 542 29.00 -0.99 -11.22
C ASP A 542 27.57 -1.18 -10.66
N TYR A 543 26.62 -1.54 -11.49
CA TYR A 543 25.25 -1.93 -11.15
C TYR A 543 25.14 -3.32 -10.49
N VAL A 544 26.28 -3.97 -10.23
CA VAL A 544 26.37 -5.26 -9.54
C VAL A 544 27.40 -5.20 -8.41
N ALA A 545 27.08 -5.81 -7.27
CA ALA A 545 28.02 -6.09 -6.19
C ALA A 545 27.58 -7.38 -5.48
N THR A 546 28.22 -8.49 -5.84
CA THR A 546 27.72 -9.85 -5.58
C THR A 546 28.58 -10.65 -4.59
N HIS A 547 29.68 -10.06 -4.10
CA HIS A 547 30.63 -10.69 -3.18
C HIS A 547 30.79 -9.95 -1.84
N THR A 548 29.88 -9.03 -1.52
CA THR A 548 29.94 -8.18 -0.32
C THR A 548 28.69 -8.31 0.52
N TYR A 549 28.83 -8.21 1.84
CA TYR A 549 27.70 -7.92 2.73
C TYR A 549 27.49 -6.41 2.80
N GLY A 550 26.24 -5.93 2.87
CA GLY A 550 25.99 -4.51 2.70
C GLY A 550 24.57 -4.06 2.96
N TRP A 551 24.30 -2.80 2.58
CA TRP A 551 22.97 -2.18 2.55
C TRP A 551 22.94 -1.07 1.51
N SER A 552 21.75 -0.68 1.05
CA SER A 552 21.59 0.38 0.04
C SER A 552 20.87 1.61 0.61
N GLU A 553 21.47 2.78 0.43
CA GLU A 553 20.90 4.10 0.75
C GLU A 553 20.24 4.70 -0.49
N PHE A 554 19.00 5.19 -0.33
CA PHE A 554 18.26 5.93 -1.32
C PHE A 554 18.12 7.37 -0.85
N ASN A 555 18.56 8.32 -1.66
CA ASN A 555 18.58 9.74 -1.33
C ASN A 555 17.94 10.56 -2.46
N ILE A 556 16.77 11.14 -2.18
CA ILE A 556 16.02 12.00 -3.09
C ILE A 556 16.34 13.44 -2.77
N ASP A 557 16.93 14.14 -3.73
CA ASP A 557 17.21 15.56 -3.60
C ASP A 557 15.91 16.38 -3.56
N LYS A 558 15.76 17.23 -2.54
CA LYS A 558 14.52 17.98 -2.29
C LYS A 558 14.12 18.94 -3.43
N ASP A 559 15.10 19.45 -4.19
CA ASP A 559 14.87 20.49 -5.19
C ASP A 559 14.75 19.89 -6.60
N THR A 560 15.71 19.05 -6.97
CA THR A 560 15.81 18.42 -8.29
C THR A 560 15.03 17.12 -8.40
N GLN A 561 14.68 16.50 -7.27
CA GLN A 561 14.03 15.19 -7.18
C GLN A 561 14.83 14.04 -7.81
N LYS A 562 16.13 14.26 -8.07
CA LYS A 562 17.03 13.18 -8.49
C LYS A 562 17.16 12.17 -7.37
N LEU A 563 17.09 10.90 -7.72
CA LEU A 563 17.32 9.79 -6.80
C LEU A 563 18.77 9.34 -6.93
N GLN A 564 19.57 9.51 -5.90
CA GLN A 564 20.87 8.87 -5.77
C GLN A 564 20.70 7.57 -4.97
N VAL A 565 21.26 6.48 -5.48
CA VAL A 565 21.33 5.19 -4.78
C VAL A 565 22.79 4.89 -4.51
N THR A 566 23.12 4.58 -3.25
CA THR A 566 24.48 4.24 -2.80
C THR A 566 24.45 2.93 -2.04
N THR A 567 25.10 1.90 -2.57
CA THR A 567 25.28 0.64 -1.87
C THR A 567 26.60 0.65 -1.12
N TYR A 568 26.52 0.42 0.19
CA TYR A 568 27.67 0.24 1.06
C TYR A 568 27.92 -1.24 1.28
N GLY A 569 29.18 -1.67 1.24
CA GLY A 569 29.57 -3.05 1.44
C GLY A 569 30.84 -3.23 2.26
N ILE A 570 30.99 -4.42 2.83
CA ILE A 570 32.20 -4.97 3.43
C ILE A 570 32.53 -6.31 2.78
N ASP A 571 33.78 -6.75 2.92
CA ASP A 571 34.14 -8.13 2.60
C ASP A 571 33.24 -9.09 3.38
N ALA A 572 32.73 -10.13 2.71
CA ALA A 572 31.96 -11.19 3.35
C ALA A 572 32.80 -11.96 4.38
N TYR A 573 32.14 -12.68 5.28
CA TYR A 573 32.80 -13.55 6.25
C TYR A 573 31.90 -14.72 6.65
N THR A 574 32.55 -15.80 7.06
CA THR A 574 31.91 -17.00 7.60
C THR A 574 31.79 -16.93 9.13
N ARG A 575 30.94 -17.78 9.71
CA ARG A 575 30.87 -17.96 11.17
C ARG A 575 32.22 -18.37 11.76
N GLN A 576 32.95 -19.24 11.06
CA GLN A 576 34.25 -19.73 11.52
C GLN A 576 35.28 -18.60 11.63
N GLU A 577 35.31 -17.70 10.64
CA GLU A 577 36.21 -16.54 10.66
C GLU A 577 35.84 -15.55 11.77
N LEU A 578 34.55 -15.29 11.95
CA LEU A 578 34.03 -14.46 13.03
C LEU A 578 34.40 -15.02 14.41
N GLU A 579 34.23 -16.31 14.63
CA GLU A 579 34.56 -16.95 15.91
C GLU A 579 36.08 -17.03 16.16
N ALA A 580 36.87 -17.23 15.10
CA ALA A 580 38.33 -17.30 15.20
C ALA A 580 38.97 -15.94 15.51
N ASN A 581 38.46 -14.85 14.92
CA ASN A 581 38.96 -13.50 15.17
C ASN A 581 37.84 -12.44 15.12
N PRO A 582 37.02 -12.34 16.19
CA PRO A 582 35.88 -11.42 16.20
C PRO A 582 36.29 -9.97 15.93
N SER A 583 37.41 -9.52 16.51
CA SER A 583 37.88 -8.14 16.38
C SER A 583 38.24 -7.74 14.94
N ALA A 584 38.70 -8.68 14.11
CA ALA A 584 39.00 -8.41 12.71
C ALA A 584 37.73 -8.25 11.86
N ILE A 585 36.63 -8.90 12.24
CA ILE A 585 35.34 -8.76 11.57
C ILE A 585 34.62 -7.52 12.07
N THR A 586 34.48 -7.35 13.38
CA THR A 586 33.72 -6.25 14.00
C THR A 586 34.36 -4.86 13.85
N SER A 587 35.60 -4.79 13.35
CA SER A 587 36.27 -3.52 13.00
C SER A 587 36.17 -3.17 11.50
N ARG A 588 35.59 -4.04 10.67
CA ARG A 588 35.31 -3.73 9.26
C ARG A 588 34.40 -2.51 9.19
N GLN A 589 34.60 -1.68 8.18
CA GLN A 589 33.84 -0.46 7.96
C GLN A 589 33.23 -0.50 6.57
N PRO A 590 31.93 -0.21 6.42
CA PRO A 590 31.27 -0.19 5.11
C PRO A 590 31.91 0.86 4.19
N LYS A 591 32.04 0.51 2.91
CA LYS A 591 32.55 1.37 1.83
C LYS A 591 31.57 1.39 0.67
N ILE A 592 31.57 2.44 -0.13
CA ILE A 592 30.74 2.50 -1.34
C ILE A 592 31.25 1.44 -2.34
N VAL A 593 30.39 0.49 -2.68
CA VAL A 593 30.65 -0.56 -3.69
C VAL A 593 29.87 -0.30 -4.98
N SER A 594 28.76 0.44 -4.90
CA SER A 594 28.01 0.91 -6.07
C SER A 594 27.38 2.26 -5.76
N GLN A 595 27.37 3.17 -6.74
CA GLN A 595 26.64 4.42 -6.65
C GLN A 595 26.17 4.89 -8.03
N PHE A 596 24.90 5.22 -8.14
CA PHE A 596 24.31 5.80 -9.35
C PHE A 596 23.24 6.85 -9.02
N GLU A 597 22.93 7.68 -10.00
CA GLU A 597 21.88 8.71 -9.92
C GLU A 597 20.85 8.49 -11.02
N VAL A 598 19.57 8.60 -10.70
CA VAL A 598 18.46 8.56 -11.66
C VAL A 598 17.74 9.89 -11.66
N THR A 599 17.61 10.48 -12.85
CA THR A 599 16.80 11.68 -13.05
C THR A 599 15.34 11.26 -13.24
N PRO A 600 14.38 11.80 -12.46
CA PRO A 600 12.99 11.41 -12.58
C PRO A 600 12.44 11.83 -13.94
N THR A 601 11.55 11.02 -14.49
CA THR A 601 10.69 11.44 -15.59
C THR A 601 9.72 12.47 -15.04
N VAL A 602 9.78 13.69 -15.59
CA VAL A 602 8.80 14.74 -15.28
C VAL A 602 7.49 14.32 -15.92
N ALA A 603 6.52 13.88 -15.12
CA ALA A 603 5.17 13.63 -15.60
C ALA A 603 4.70 14.86 -16.39
N ALA A 604 4.10 14.66 -17.57
CA ALA A 604 3.47 15.75 -18.30
C ALA A 604 2.49 16.42 -17.35
N THR A 605 2.77 17.65 -16.95
CA THR A 605 2.00 18.39 -15.94
C THR A 605 0.52 18.28 -16.28
N PRO A 606 -0.30 17.56 -15.48
CA PRO A 606 -1.70 17.88 -15.46
C PRO A 606 -1.77 19.34 -15.02
N THR A 607 -2.55 20.16 -15.73
CA THR A 607 -2.89 21.51 -15.26
C THR A 607 -3.20 21.43 -13.76
N PRO A 608 -2.55 22.25 -12.91
CA PRO A 608 -2.58 22.05 -11.47
C PRO A 608 -4.03 22.08 -10.98
N THR A 609 -4.58 20.91 -10.67
CA THR A 609 -5.65 20.83 -9.70
C THR A 609 -5.03 21.34 -8.40
N PRO A 610 -5.59 22.38 -7.76
CA PRO A 610 -4.97 22.98 -6.59
C PRO A 610 -4.75 21.90 -5.54
N THR A 611 -3.50 21.78 -5.11
CA THR A 611 -3.06 20.98 -3.97
C THR A 611 -4.08 21.14 -2.84
N PRO A 612 -4.48 20.07 -2.12
CA PRO A 612 -5.16 20.26 -0.85
C PRO A 612 -4.23 21.07 0.03
N THR A 613 -4.57 22.36 0.18
CA THR A 613 -3.95 23.23 1.16
C THR A 613 -4.13 22.53 2.51
N PRO A 614 -3.12 22.50 3.40
CA PRO A 614 -3.31 22.02 4.77
C PRO A 614 -4.61 22.61 5.30
N ILE A 615 -5.41 21.78 6.00
CA ILE A 615 -6.65 22.25 6.64
C ILE A 615 -6.31 23.58 7.31
N PRO A 616 -6.88 24.72 6.87
CA PRO A 616 -6.69 25.94 7.62
C PRO A 616 -7.19 25.60 9.01
N VAL A 617 -6.32 25.79 10.01
CA VAL A 617 -6.61 25.59 11.42
C VAL A 617 -8.06 26.01 11.69
N GLY A 618 -8.97 25.04 11.90
CA GLY A 618 -10.37 25.31 12.24
C GLY A 618 -11.49 24.66 11.41
N ALA A 619 -11.25 23.99 10.28
CA ALA A 619 -12.34 23.22 9.64
C ALA A 619 -12.57 21.89 10.39
N THR A 620 -13.76 21.69 10.95
CA THR A 620 -14.07 20.54 11.82
C THR A 620 -15.45 19.98 11.55
N LEU A 621 -15.58 18.66 11.65
CA LEU A 621 -16.85 17.95 11.78
C LEU A 621 -16.94 17.41 13.21
N THR A 622 -17.90 17.88 13.99
CA THR A 622 -18.08 17.43 15.38
C THR A 622 -19.48 16.87 15.58
N LYS A 623 -19.58 15.67 16.13
CA LYS A 623 -20.87 15.07 16.51
C LYS A 623 -21.25 15.50 17.93
N SER A 624 -22.50 15.88 18.14
CA SER A 624 -23.07 16.08 19.47
C SER A 624 -23.08 14.76 20.26
N ALA A 625 -22.73 14.82 21.56
CA ALA A 625 -22.51 13.63 22.40
C ALA A 625 -23.73 12.69 22.43
N ASP A 626 -24.94 13.25 22.56
CA ASP A 626 -26.16 12.49 22.85
C ASP A 626 -27.14 12.34 21.67
N ASN A 627 -26.74 12.70 20.45
CA ASN A 627 -27.62 12.56 19.27
C ASN A 627 -26.86 12.42 17.94
N ASP A 628 -27.59 12.40 16.83
CA ASP A 628 -27.12 12.23 15.45
C ASP A 628 -26.87 13.56 14.70
N VAL A 629 -26.73 14.67 15.43
CA VAL A 629 -26.45 15.98 14.86
C VAL A 629 -24.94 16.20 14.74
N PHE A 630 -24.52 16.67 13.57
CA PHE A 630 -23.14 17.03 13.29
C PHE A 630 -23.02 18.53 13.05
N THR A 631 -22.09 19.20 13.72
CA THR A 631 -21.77 20.60 13.48
C THR A 631 -20.58 20.69 12.53
N LEU A 632 -20.75 21.47 11.47
CA LEU A 632 -19.73 21.77 10.47
C LEU A 632 -19.14 23.16 10.73
N LYS A 633 -17.82 23.24 10.85
CA LYS A 633 -17.09 24.52 10.87
C LYS A 633 -16.09 24.55 9.73
N GLY A 634 -16.00 25.68 9.04
CA GLY A 634 -15.19 25.83 7.83
C GLY A 634 -13.86 26.56 8.03
N GLY A 635 -13.51 26.90 9.28
CA GLY A 635 -12.33 27.72 9.57
C GLY A 635 -12.46 29.11 8.96
N SER A 636 -11.72 29.40 7.89
CA SER A 636 -11.75 30.69 7.16
C SER A 636 -12.68 30.72 5.95
N GLY A 637 -13.36 29.61 5.63
CA GLY A 637 -14.27 29.50 4.48
C GLY A 637 -15.58 28.79 4.84
N LYS A 638 -16.43 28.54 3.84
CA LYS A 638 -17.60 27.69 4.04
C LYS A 638 -17.19 26.24 4.25
N PRO A 639 -17.71 25.53 5.27
CA PRO A 639 -17.41 24.13 5.47
C PRO A 639 -17.90 23.27 4.32
N LYS A 640 -17.12 22.26 3.97
CA LYS A 640 -17.55 21.23 3.03
C LYS A 640 -17.53 19.87 3.71
N LEU A 641 -18.47 19.03 3.30
CA LEU A 641 -18.64 17.67 3.76
C LEU A 641 -18.33 16.74 2.60
N GLN A 642 -17.39 15.83 2.79
CA GLN A 642 -17.14 14.72 1.89
C GLN A 642 -17.80 13.46 2.44
N VAL A 643 -18.53 12.76 1.58
CA VAL A 643 -19.23 11.52 1.91
C VAL A 643 -18.76 10.45 0.93
N ASN A 644 -18.18 9.37 1.45
CA ASN A 644 -17.68 8.24 0.65
C ASN A 644 -18.47 6.98 0.98
N LEU A 645 -18.92 6.24 -0.03
CA LEU A 645 -19.51 4.92 0.17
C LEU A 645 -18.41 3.92 0.58
N THR A 646 -18.59 3.24 1.70
CA THR A 646 -17.63 2.28 2.25
C THR A 646 -18.22 0.89 2.49
N GLY A 647 -19.53 0.73 2.28
CA GLY A 647 -20.19 -0.56 2.38
C GLY A 647 -21.61 -0.50 1.83
N ARG A 648 -22.03 -1.60 1.19
CA ARG A 648 -23.38 -1.81 0.67
C ARG A 648 -23.72 -3.28 0.79
N ASN A 649 -24.89 -3.57 1.36
CA ASN A 649 -25.40 -4.93 1.49
C ASN A 649 -26.93 -4.90 1.51
N SER A 650 -27.51 -4.15 0.58
CA SER A 650 -28.95 -4.01 0.42
C SER A 650 -29.38 -4.62 -0.91
N ASN A 651 -30.58 -5.21 -0.93
CA ASN A 651 -31.27 -5.54 -2.19
C ASN A 651 -32.17 -4.41 -2.70
N GLN A 652 -32.16 -3.26 -2.02
CA GLN A 652 -32.88 -2.04 -2.36
C GLN A 652 -31.91 -0.97 -2.84
N VAL A 653 -32.39 -0.09 -3.72
CA VAL A 653 -31.63 1.09 -4.14
C VAL A 653 -32.04 2.28 -3.28
N ASN A 654 -31.29 2.49 -2.21
CA ASN A 654 -31.54 3.56 -1.25
C ASN A 654 -30.87 4.87 -1.65
N GLU A 655 -31.49 5.98 -1.30
CA GLU A 655 -30.90 7.31 -1.44
C GLU A 655 -30.49 7.88 -0.08
N LEU A 656 -29.25 8.33 0.01
CA LEU A 656 -28.74 9.05 1.17
C LEU A 656 -28.91 10.56 0.94
N GLY A 657 -29.45 11.24 1.95
CA GLY A 657 -29.54 12.70 1.97
C GLY A 657 -29.10 13.29 3.31
N VAL A 658 -28.95 14.62 3.30
CA VAL A 658 -28.54 15.42 4.47
C VAL A 658 -29.39 16.68 4.55
N PHE A 659 -29.71 17.17 5.74
CA PHE A 659 -30.49 18.40 5.93
C PHE A 659 -29.95 19.21 7.10
N THR A 660 -30.17 20.52 7.06
CA THR A 660 -29.74 21.44 8.13
C THR A 660 -30.79 21.57 9.22
N VAL A 661 -30.34 21.62 10.48
CA VAL A 661 -31.16 21.84 11.68
C VAL A 661 -30.74 23.11 12.41
N ASP A 662 -31.63 23.67 13.23
CA ASP A 662 -31.43 24.96 13.90
C ASP A 662 -30.43 24.87 15.05
N ASP A 663 -30.37 23.72 15.73
CA ASP A 663 -29.60 23.56 16.95
C ASP A 663 -29.04 22.14 17.13
N ALA A 664 -28.22 21.98 18.17
CA ALA A 664 -27.61 20.70 18.52
C ALA A 664 -28.63 19.64 18.92
N THR A 665 -29.90 19.98 19.22
CA THR A 665 -30.97 19.02 19.53
C THR A 665 -31.73 18.55 18.30
N GLY A 666 -31.40 19.09 17.12
CA GLY A 666 -31.97 18.67 15.84
C GLY A 666 -33.28 19.35 15.50
N LYS A 667 -33.68 20.44 16.16
CA LYS A 667 -34.95 21.13 15.84
C LYS A 667 -34.94 21.79 14.45
N ILE A 668 -36.11 21.89 13.84
CA ILE A 668 -36.33 22.63 12.60
C ILE A 668 -37.58 23.50 12.78
N ASP A 669 -37.43 24.82 12.70
CA ASP A 669 -38.51 25.79 12.91
C ASP A 669 -39.24 25.56 14.25
N GLY A 670 -38.49 25.17 15.29
CA GLY A 670 -39.01 24.83 16.62
C GLY A 670 -39.65 23.43 16.74
N ILE A 671 -39.75 22.67 15.66
CA ILE A 671 -40.28 21.30 15.61
C ILE A 671 -39.17 20.33 16.02
N ALA A 672 -39.41 19.52 17.06
CA ALA A 672 -38.45 18.52 17.53
C ALA A 672 -38.42 17.27 16.62
N PRO A 673 -37.28 16.56 16.53
CA PRO A 673 -37.23 15.25 15.89
C PRO A 673 -38.34 14.31 16.37
N GLY A 674 -39.06 13.68 15.44
CA GLY A 674 -40.17 12.76 15.73
C GLY A 674 -41.53 13.44 15.97
N ALA A 675 -41.60 14.78 16.07
CA ALA A 675 -42.87 15.48 16.12
C ALA A 675 -43.57 15.53 14.75
N VAL A 676 -44.90 15.66 14.76
CA VAL A 676 -45.70 15.83 13.54
C VAL A 676 -45.20 17.05 12.76
N GLY A 677 -44.96 16.88 11.45
CA GLY A 677 -44.44 17.95 10.58
C GLY A 677 -42.91 18.02 10.46
N TYR A 678 -42.16 17.21 11.22
CA TYR A 678 -40.69 17.25 11.21
C TYR A 678 -40.10 16.78 9.87
N ALA A 679 -40.65 15.71 9.29
CA ALA A 679 -40.16 15.14 8.03
C ALA A 679 -40.34 16.14 6.87
N GLU A 680 -41.48 16.82 6.83
CA GLU A 680 -41.79 17.87 5.86
C GLU A 680 -40.84 19.07 6.01
N ALA A 681 -40.52 19.45 7.25
CA ALA A 681 -39.58 20.52 7.54
C ALA A 681 -38.14 20.14 7.13
N ALA A 682 -37.72 18.89 7.38
CA ALA A 682 -36.42 18.36 6.98
C ALA A 682 -36.26 18.33 5.46
N LEU A 683 -37.26 17.83 4.72
CA LEU A 683 -37.23 17.77 3.25
C LEU A 683 -37.09 19.14 2.57
N LYS A 684 -37.63 20.21 3.18
CA LYS A 684 -37.49 21.58 2.66
C LYS A 684 -36.07 22.13 2.77
N ARG A 685 -35.26 21.54 3.65
CA ARG A 685 -33.87 21.93 3.94
C ARG A 685 -32.86 20.85 3.52
N SER A 686 -33.31 19.83 2.79
CA SER A 686 -32.48 18.68 2.45
C SER A 686 -31.73 18.85 1.13
N GLN A 687 -30.56 18.22 1.09
CA GLN A 687 -29.74 18.02 -0.09
C GLN A 687 -29.55 16.52 -0.31
N THR A 688 -29.66 16.09 -1.57
CA THR A 688 -29.33 14.71 -1.98
C THR A 688 -27.81 14.53 -1.96
N ILE A 689 -27.34 13.38 -1.46
CA ILE A 689 -25.91 13.02 -1.47
C ILE A 689 -25.62 12.10 -2.64
N PHE A 690 -26.23 10.92 -2.64
CA PHE A 690 -26.23 9.96 -3.75
C PHE A 690 -27.21 8.80 -3.46
N SER A 691 -27.56 8.06 -4.49
CA SER A 691 -28.18 6.74 -4.44
C SER A 691 -27.15 5.61 -4.53
N THR A 692 -27.43 4.49 -3.86
CA THR A 692 -26.66 3.24 -4.00
C THR A 692 -27.35 2.28 -4.94
N ILE A 693 -26.64 1.62 -5.84
CA ILE A 693 -27.18 0.54 -6.66
C ILE A 693 -27.09 -0.82 -5.91
N SER A 694 -27.96 -1.77 -6.24
CA SER A 694 -28.00 -3.10 -5.59
C SER A 694 -27.19 -4.15 -6.37
N ASN A 695 -27.21 -4.08 -7.70
CA ASN A 695 -26.36 -4.86 -8.62
C ASN A 695 -25.19 -4.00 -9.15
N VAL A 696 -24.05 -4.60 -9.47
CA VAL A 696 -22.85 -3.87 -9.96
C VAL A 696 -22.57 -4.30 -11.40
N PRO A 697 -22.59 -3.40 -12.38
CA PRO A 697 -22.25 -3.74 -13.76
C PRO A 697 -20.74 -4.01 -13.90
N ASN A 698 -20.35 -4.85 -14.85
CA ASN A 698 -18.94 -5.14 -15.11
C ASN A 698 -18.11 -3.86 -15.33
N GLY A 699 -16.92 -3.82 -14.71
CA GLY A 699 -15.99 -2.70 -14.80
C GLY A 699 -16.38 -1.46 -14.00
N PHE A 700 -17.49 -1.48 -13.24
CA PHE A 700 -17.88 -0.40 -12.35
C PHE A 700 -17.44 -0.70 -10.91
N ASN A 701 -16.69 0.21 -10.30
CA ASN A 701 -16.28 0.09 -8.90
C ASN A 701 -17.16 0.98 -8.01
N PRO A 702 -18.13 0.42 -7.25
CA PRO A 702 -18.99 1.20 -6.39
C PRO A 702 -18.25 1.84 -5.20
N ASN A 703 -17.03 1.36 -4.86
CA ASN A 703 -16.22 1.95 -3.78
C ASN A 703 -15.63 3.31 -4.16
N GLU A 704 -15.72 3.71 -5.43
CA GLU A 704 -15.32 5.04 -5.89
C GLU A 704 -16.45 6.08 -5.77
N LEU A 705 -17.65 5.67 -5.36
CA LEU A 705 -18.78 6.57 -5.20
C LEU A 705 -18.56 7.51 -4.02
N ASN A 706 -18.56 8.80 -4.33
CA ASN A 706 -18.37 9.87 -3.37
C ASN A 706 -19.17 11.11 -3.78
N SER A 707 -19.53 11.91 -2.79
CA SER A 707 -20.20 13.19 -2.96
C SER A 707 -19.56 14.25 -2.08
N SER A 708 -19.60 15.50 -2.54
CA SER A 708 -19.06 16.65 -1.80
C SER A 708 -20.10 17.76 -1.77
N LEU A 709 -20.40 18.25 -0.58
CA LEU A 709 -21.43 19.26 -0.35
C LEU A 709 -20.84 20.45 0.42
N GLU A 710 -21.33 21.66 0.15
CA GLU A 710 -20.93 22.89 0.86
C GLU A 710 -22.07 23.38 1.76
N PHE A 711 -21.72 23.85 2.96
CA PHE A 711 -22.67 24.32 3.97
C PHE A 711 -22.29 25.71 4.49
N GLY A 712 -23.20 26.34 5.25
CA GLY A 712 -22.89 27.53 6.03
C GLY A 712 -21.99 27.20 7.24
N ASP A 713 -21.15 28.15 7.65
CA ASP A 713 -20.30 27.96 8.83
C ASP A 713 -21.13 27.85 10.11
N GLY A 714 -20.82 26.84 10.94
CA GLY A 714 -21.58 26.52 12.14
C GLY A 714 -22.89 25.79 11.88
N ASN A 715 -23.22 25.43 10.63
CA ASN A 715 -24.43 24.67 10.33
C ASN A 715 -24.43 23.33 11.07
N ASN A 716 -25.57 23.02 11.67
CA ASN A 716 -25.86 21.69 12.20
C ASN A 716 -26.56 20.87 11.11
N VAL A 717 -26.13 19.63 10.91
CA VAL A 717 -26.68 18.73 9.89
C VAL A 717 -27.05 17.37 10.48
N ARG A 718 -28.06 16.75 9.87
CA ARG A 718 -28.50 15.37 10.13
C ARG A 718 -28.67 14.65 8.80
N PHE A 719 -28.61 13.32 8.84
CA PHE A 719 -28.73 12.46 7.66
C PHE A 719 -30.06 11.72 7.66
N TYR A 720 -30.53 11.38 6.47
CA TYR A 720 -31.71 10.53 6.28
C TYR A 720 -31.48 9.57 5.13
N LEU A 721 -32.18 8.45 5.17
CA LEU A 721 -32.22 7.46 4.12
C LEU A 721 -33.62 7.44 3.50
N VAL A 722 -33.73 7.52 2.19
CA VAL A 722 -34.96 7.17 1.46
C VAL A 722 -34.82 5.71 1.03
N LYS A 723 -35.71 4.86 1.54
CA LYS A 723 -35.64 3.43 1.26
C LYS A 723 -36.25 3.11 -0.10
N ASN A 724 -35.49 2.38 -0.92
CA ASN A 724 -35.89 1.93 -2.26
C ASN A 724 -36.57 3.02 -3.13
N SER A 725 -36.15 4.27 -3.00
CA SER A 725 -36.77 5.44 -3.64
C SER A 725 -35.85 6.67 -3.53
N THR A 726 -36.28 7.82 -4.07
CA THR A 726 -35.54 9.08 -4.08
C THR A 726 -36.25 10.19 -3.30
N THR A 727 -35.50 11.20 -2.89
CA THR A 727 -36.00 12.40 -2.20
C THR A 727 -37.03 13.13 -3.07
N ASP A 728 -36.85 13.13 -4.39
CA ASP A 728 -37.75 13.81 -5.30
C ASP A 728 -39.05 13.03 -5.55
N ALA A 729 -39.01 11.71 -5.52
CA ALA A 729 -40.21 10.88 -5.47
C ALA A 729 -41.04 11.13 -4.18
N VAL A 730 -40.37 11.36 -3.05
CA VAL A 730 -41.06 11.74 -1.81
C VAL A 730 -41.66 13.16 -1.91
N ARG A 731 -40.89 14.14 -2.41
CA ARG A 731 -41.34 15.54 -2.56
C ARG A 731 -42.52 15.68 -3.55
N SER A 732 -42.57 14.86 -4.58
CA SER A 732 -43.66 14.83 -5.56
C SER A 732 -44.90 14.08 -5.08
N GLY A 733 -44.82 13.38 -3.95
CA GLY A 733 -45.91 12.58 -3.39
C GLY A 733 -46.07 11.18 -4.01
N GLN A 734 -45.16 10.76 -4.89
CA GLN A 734 -45.16 9.41 -5.45
C GLN A 734 -44.74 8.35 -4.43
N THR A 735 -43.78 8.70 -3.59
CA THR A 735 -43.37 7.88 -2.46
C THR A 735 -43.91 8.48 -1.17
N PRO A 736 -44.56 7.68 -0.30
CA PRO A 736 -45.03 8.18 0.99
C PRO A 736 -43.90 8.79 1.82
N ILE A 737 -44.17 9.91 2.50
CA ILE A 737 -43.17 10.57 3.35
C ILE A 737 -42.64 9.68 4.48
N SER A 738 -43.41 8.65 4.86
CA SER A 738 -43.00 7.60 5.81
C SER A 738 -41.85 6.73 5.32
N SER A 739 -41.48 6.79 4.05
CA SER A 739 -40.30 6.09 3.50
C SER A 739 -38.98 6.77 3.90
N LEU A 740 -39.04 7.99 4.44
CA LEU A 740 -37.89 8.65 5.05
C LEU A 740 -37.55 7.98 6.38
N GLN A 741 -36.30 7.55 6.48
CA GLN A 741 -35.73 7.03 7.70
C GLN A 741 -34.70 8.01 8.25
N PHE A 742 -35.02 8.60 9.40
CA PHE A 742 -34.07 9.38 10.20
C PHE A 742 -33.29 8.47 11.14
N SER A 743 -32.19 8.99 11.71
CA SER A 743 -31.41 8.26 12.71
C SER A 743 -32.26 7.80 13.88
N ASP A 744 -32.16 6.51 14.17
CA ASP A 744 -32.61 5.87 15.40
C ASP A 744 -31.55 4.81 15.77
N PRO A 745 -31.23 4.55 17.06
CA PRO A 745 -30.23 3.55 17.43
C PRO A 745 -30.51 2.13 16.89
N THR A 746 -31.75 1.83 16.50
CA THR A 746 -32.14 0.57 15.87
C THR A 746 -31.91 0.55 14.36
N THR A 747 -31.84 1.71 13.70
CA THR A 747 -31.77 1.85 12.23
C THR A 747 -30.48 2.49 11.73
N GLN A 748 -29.72 3.17 12.59
CA GLN A 748 -28.43 3.76 12.26
C GLN A 748 -27.42 3.60 13.41
N LYS A 749 -26.20 3.20 13.06
CA LYS A 749 -25.04 3.19 13.93
C LYS A 749 -24.04 4.25 13.46
N ILE A 750 -23.57 5.06 14.40
CA ILE A 750 -22.59 6.13 14.15
C ILE A 750 -21.31 5.80 14.92
N THR A 751 -20.19 5.69 14.23
CA THR A 751 -18.88 5.36 14.81
C THR A 751 -17.89 6.47 14.53
N ALA A 752 -17.22 7.01 15.56
CA ALA A 752 -16.10 7.93 15.36
C ALA A 752 -14.85 7.13 14.99
N ASN A 753 -14.15 7.52 13.93
CA ASN A 753 -13.02 6.74 13.40
C ASN A 753 -11.64 7.15 13.96
N GLY A 754 -11.61 8.12 14.88
CA GLY A 754 -10.36 8.60 15.52
C GLY A 754 -9.54 9.60 14.70
N ASP A 755 -9.89 9.82 13.43
CA ASP A 755 -9.27 10.77 12.49
C ASP A 755 -10.11 12.05 12.28
N GLY A 756 -11.14 12.27 13.11
CA GLY A 756 -12.11 13.36 12.94
C GLY A 756 -13.24 13.07 11.94
N SER A 757 -13.24 11.90 11.32
CA SER A 757 -14.34 11.40 10.50
C SER A 757 -15.30 10.51 11.29
N PHE A 758 -16.48 10.28 10.71
CA PHE A 758 -17.48 9.36 11.27
C PHE A 758 -17.93 8.36 10.22
N SER A 759 -18.14 7.13 10.63
CA SER A 759 -18.82 6.11 9.83
C SER A 759 -20.30 6.11 10.19
N LEU A 760 -21.16 6.30 9.19
CA LEU A 760 -22.62 6.18 9.32
C LEU A 760 -23.05 4.86 8.67
N ALA A 761 -23.62 3.97 9.46
CA ALA A 761 -24.00 2.65 9.03
C ALA A 761 -25.51 2.45 9.23
N PHE A 762 -26.25 2.23 8.14
CA PHE A 762 -27.71 2.18 8.13
C PHE A 762 -28.23 0.76 7.94
N LYS A 763 -29.41 0.52 8.50
CA LYS A 763 -30.30 -0.59 8.16
C LYS A 763 -31.46 -0.07 7.33
N ASP A 764 -31.92 -0.81 6.33
CA ASP A 764 -33.13 -0.45 5.58
C ASP A 764 -34.29 -1.45 5.77
N GLY A 765 -34.04 -2.54 6.49
CA GLY A 765 -35.01 -3.61 6.70
C GLY A 765 -34.95 -4.73 5.65
N SER A 766 -34.03 -4.64 4.69
CA SER A 766 -33.70 -5.71 3.75
C SER A 766 -32.55 -6.60 4.26
N GLY A 767 -32.51 -7.85 3.80
CA GLY A 767 -31.45 -8.79 4.16
C GLY A 767 -31.43 -9.16 5.64
N ASN A 768 -30.24 -9.38 6.20
CA ASN A 768 -30.08 -9.62 7.63
C ASN A 768 -30.23 -8.29 8.39
N ASN A 769 -31.32 -8.16 9.13
CA ASN A 769 -31.69 -6.90 9.79
C ASN A 769 -30.99 -6.71 11.15
N THR A 770 -29.97 -7.53 11.46
CA THR A 770 -29.22 -7.48 12.72
C THR A 770 -27.94 -6.63 12.62
N ASP A 771 -27.37 -6.55 11.42
CA ASP A 771 -26.09 -5.94 11.06
C ASP A 771 -26.32 -4.59 10.36
N PHE A 772 -25.56 -3.56 10.77
CA PHE A 772 -25.64 -2.21 10.19
C PHE A 772 -24.73 -2.14 8.96
N ASN A 773 -25.09 -2.82 7.87
CA ASN A 773 -24.25 -2.90 6.67
C ASN A 773 -25.01 -2.65 5.35
N ASN A 774 -26.32 -2.38 5.38
CA ASN A 774 -27.10 -2.17 4.16
C ASN A 774 -26.59 -0.96 3.36
N LEU A 775 -26.23 0.12 4.06
CA LEU A 775 -25.51 1.28 3.50
C LEU A 775 -24.54 1.81 4.56
N VAL A 776 -23.26 1.87 4.24
CA VAL A 776 -22.21 2.40 5.12
C VAL A 776 -21.45 3.50 4.40
N VAL A 777 -21.36 4.67 5.02
CA VAL A 777 -20.59 5.80 4.50
C VAL A 777 -19.60 6.33 5.51
N LYS A 778 -18.45 6.79 5.02
CA LYS A 778 -17.53 7.64 5.78
C LYS A 778 -17.83 9.11 5.47
N ILE A 779 -18.15 9.88 6.50
CA ILE A 779 -18.33 11.33 6.43
C ILE A 779 -17.16 12.06 7.06
N GLN A 780 -16.66 13.11 6.41
CA GLN A 780 -15.57 13.92 6.92
C GLN A 780 -15.67 15.36 6.43
N SER A 781 -15.12 16.31 7.19
CA SER A 781 -14.94 17.67 6.68
C SER A 781 -13.87 17.68 5.58
N SER A 782 -14.02 18.54 4.58
CA SER A 782 -13.07 18.71 3.48
C SER A 782 -12.84 20.19 3.19
N THR A 783 -11.64 20.51 2.71
CA THR A 783 -11.28 21.84 2.20
C THR A 783 -11.25 21.88 0.67
N GLN A 784 -11.28 20.72 0.01
CA GLN A 784 -11.20 20.61 -1.45
C GLN A 784 -12.31 21.42 -2.11
N ALA A 785 -12.05 22.02 -3.27
CA ALA A 785 -13.11 22.64 -4.06
C ALA A 785 -14.18 21.61 -4.41
N LEU A 786 -15.44 22.03 -4.51
CA LEU A 786 -16.47 21.16 -5.08
C LEU A 786 -16.05 20.76 -6.49
N PRO A 787 -16.21 19.49 -6.90
CA PRO A 787 -15.88 19.09 -8.25
C PRO A 787 -16.64 19.95 -9.27
N LEU A 788 -16.02 20.22 -10.41
CA LEU A 788 -16.67 21.01 -11.45
C LEU A 788 -17.97 20.33 -11.88
N GLY A 789 -19.04 21.11 -12.09
CA GLY A 789 -20.35 20.59 -12.51
C GLY A 789 -21.31 20.28 -11.36
N THR A 790 -20.85 20.24 -10.10
CA THR A 790 -21.68 19.68 -9.01
C THR A 790 -22.59 20.67 -8.29
N SER A 791 -22.59 21.96 -8.66
CA SER A 791 -23.26 23.02 -7.89
C SER A 791 -24.78 22.86 -7.72
N LEU A 792 -25.43 22.03 -8.56
CA LEU A 792 -26.87 21.73 -8.49
C LEU A 792 -27.18 20.30 -8.03
N GLN A 793 -26.21 19.41 -7.92
CA GLN A 793 -26.43 17.98 -7.67
C GLN A 793 -27.00 17.65 -6.28
N GLY A 794 -27.01 18.61 -5.35
CA GLY A 794 -27.72 18.49 -4.08
C GLY A 794 -29.15 19.06 -4.09
N LYS A 795 -29.64 19.64 -5.19
CA LYS A 795 -30.97 20.27 -5.26
C LYS A 795 -32.02 19.30 -5.80
N LYS A 796 -33.29 19.72 -5.77
CA LYS A 796 -34.42 19.01 -6.39
C LYS A 796 -34.19 18.85 -7.89
N GLU A 797 -34.37 17.64 -8.42
CA GLU A 797 -34.16 17.25 -9.83
C GLU A 797 -32.77 17.73 -10.29
N GLY A 798 -31.78 17.46 -9.44
CA GLY A 798 -30.42 18.01 -9.49
C GLY A 798 -29.43 17.18 -10.30
N GLU A 799 -29.87 16.13 -10.99
CA GLU A 799 -29.07 15.20 -11.79
C GLU A 799 -28.55 15.86 -13.07
N VAL A 800 -27.80 16.94 -12.92
CA VAL A 800 -27.32 17.83 -13.98
C VAL A 800 -25.88 18.25 -13.74
N ILE A 801 -25.22 18.67 -14.82
CA ILE A 801 -23.90 19.29 -14.78
C ILE A 801 -24.06 20.80 -14.87
N ASP A 802 -23.76 21.53 -13.79
CA ASP A 802 -23.81 23.00 -13.74
C ASP A 802 -22.44 23.62 -14.09
N LEU A 803 -22.33 24.18 -15.30
CA LEU A 803 -21.14 24.90 -15.76
C LEU A 803 -21.36 26.40 -15.87
N ARG A 804 -22.41 26.96 -15.26
CA ARG A 804 -22.70 28.42 -15.30
C ARG A 804 -21.54 29.25 -14.77
N GLY A 805 -20.80 28.73 -13.80
CA GLY A 805 -19.63 29.39 -13.20
C GLY A 805 -18.34 29.32 -14.03
N VAL A 806 -18.36 28.68 -15.20
CA VAL A 806 -17.17 28.51 -16.05
C VAL A 806 -17.34 29.26 -17.37
N THR A 807 -16.29 29.96 -17.80
CA THR A 807 -16.18 30.58 -19.13
C THR A 807 -15.42 29.68 -20.09
N GLY A 808 -15.80 29.64 -21.37
CA GLY A 808 -15.07 28.87 -22.38
C GLY A 808 -15.54 27.42 -22.51
N LYS A 809 -14.69 26.54 -23.06
CA LYS A 809 -14.99 25.12 -23.23
C LYS A 809 -14.59 24.33 -21.99
N VAL A 810 -15.35 23.28 -21.69
CA VAL A 810 -15.02 22.30 -20.66
C VAL A 810 -14.83 20.96 -21.35
N LYS A 811 -13.64 20.38 -21.21
CA LYS A 811 -13.36 19.02 -21.64
C LYS A 811 -14.14 18.07 -20.73
N ALA A 812 -14.81 17.10 -21.33
CA ALA A 812 -15.56 16.05 -20.65
C ALA A 812 -15.07 14.69 -21.12
N ASP A 813 -14.55 13.89 -20.19
CA ASP A 813 -14.22 12.48 -20.42
C ASP A 813 -15.27 11.63 -19.71
N PHE A 814 -15.97 10.78 -20.45
CA PHE A 814 -17.03 9.93 -19.91
C PHE A 814 -16.58 8.47 -19.80
N THR A 815 -16.87 7.83 -18.67
CA THR A 815 -16.84 6.37 -18.53
C THR A 815 -18.26 5.86 -18.46
N VAL A 816 -18.55 4.82 -19.24
CA VAL A 816 -19.88 4.23 -19.37
C VAL A 816 -19.80 2.75 -19.03
N ASN A 817 -20.64 2.29 -18.10
CA ASN A 817 -20.85 0.88 -17.77
C ASN A 817 -22.30 0.52 -18.07
N ARG A 818 -22.56 -0.71 -18.51
CA ARG A 818 -23.92 -1.11 -18.94
C ARG A 818 -24.27 -2.53 -18.53
N GLU A 819 -25.47 -2.72 -18.01
CA GLU A 819 -26.06 -3.99 -17.59
C GLU A 819 -27.55 -3.94 -17.91
N ALA A 820 -27.93 -4.14 -19.17
CA ALA A 820 -29.34 -4.10 -19.55
C ALA A 820 -29.65 -4.96 -20.78
N GLY A 821 -30.92 -5.35 -20.91
CA GLY A 821 -31.42 -5.99 -22.12
C GLY A 821 -31.48 -5.04 -23.32
N PHE A 822 -31.76 -3.74 -23.10
CA PHE A 822 -31.93 -2.78 -24.18
C PHE A 822 -30.61 -2.15 -24.63
N ASN A 823 -30.55 -1.77 -25.91
CA ASN A 823 -29.43 -1.01 -26.45
C ASN A 823 -29.65 0.49 -26.21
N ASN A 824 -28.99 1.01 -25.20
CA ASN A 824 -29.25 2.36 -24.74
C ASN A 824 -28.24 3.37 -25.30
N LEU A 825 -28.70 4.61 -25.46
CA LEU A 825 -27.91 5.77 -25.84
C LEU A 825 -28.12 6.88 -24.80
N VAL A 826 -27.03 7.30 -24.14
CA VAL A 826 -27.04 8.45 -23.24
C VAL A 826 -26.46 9.67 -23.95
N GLY A 827 -27.08 10.83 -23.74
CA GLY A 827 -26.58 12.12 -24.18
C GLY A 827 -26.88 13.22 -23.17
N PHE A 828 -26.46 14.45 -23.49
CA PHE A 828 -26.71 15.62 -22.65
C PHE A 828 -27.32 16.75 -23.48
N TYR A 829 -28.19 17.55 -22.88
CA TYR A 829 -28.81 18.71 -23.52
C TYR A 829 -28.77 19.94 -22.62
N LYS A 830 -28.74 21.10 -23.26
CA LYS A 830 -28.64 22.38 -22.56
C LYS A 830 -30.00 22.80 -21.99
N VAL A 831 -29.99 23.24 -20.73
CA VAL A 831 -31.12 23.94 -20.10
C VAL A 831 -30.69 25.33 -19.64
N VAL A 832 -31.66 26.24 -19.60
CA VAL A 832 -31.47 27.67 -19.34
C VAL A 832 -31.48 27.97 -17.84
N ASP A 833 -32.23 27.17 -17.07
CA ASP A 833 -32.38 27.33 -15.63
C ASP A 833 -32.47 25.97 -14.90
N GLU A 834 -32.47 26.02 -13.57
CA GLU A 834 -32.46 24.84 -12.69
C GLU A 834 -33.77 24.02 -12.77
N ASN A 835 -34.84 24.58 -13.37
CA ASN A 835 -36.14 23.92 -13.52
C ASN A 835 -36.30 23.30 -14.92
N GLY A 836 -35.20 23.02 -15.61
CA GLY A 836 -35.18 22.35 -16.91
C GLY A 836 -35.75 23.17 -18.06
N GLY A 837 -35.77 24.51 -17.98
CA GLY A 837 -36.28 25.33 -19.07
C GLY A 837 -35.43 25.20 -20.35
N ILE A 838 -36.07 25.09 -21.52
CA ILE A 838 -35.38 25.07 -22.82
C ILE A 838 -35.66 26.37 -23.58
N ASP A 839 -34.60 27.01 -24.06
CA ASP A 839 -34.64 28.17 -24.95
C ASP A 839 -34.55 27.68 -26.40
N THR A 840 -35.64 27.82 -27.15
CA THR A 840 -35.74 27.37 -28.54
C THR A 840 -35.37 28.45 -29.55
N ASN A 841 -35.28 29.71 -29.12
CA ASN A 841 -35.09 30.87 -30.00
C ASN A 841 -33.76 31.62 -29.78
N GLY A 842 -33.03 31.29 -28.70
CA GLY A 842 -31.72 31.82 -28.36
C GLY A 842 -31.71 33.16 -27.60
N ASP A 843 -32.84 33.62 -27.06
CA ASP A 843 -32.94 34.89 -26.31
C ASP A 843 -32.50 34.79 -24.83
N GLY A 844 -32.12 33.59 -24.38
CA GLY A 844 -31.70 33.31 -23.02
C GLY A 844 -32.86 33.12 -22.03
N LYS A 845 -34.11 33.00 -22.51
CA LYS A 845 -35.29 32.69 -21.71
C LYS A 845 -35.86 31.35 -22.10
N PHE A 846 -36.49 30.67 -21.16
CA PHE A 846 -37.17 29.41 -21.45
C PHE A 846 -38.44 29.66 -22.27
N ASP A 847 -38.65 28.85 -23.30
CA ASP A 847 -39.89 28.77 -24.08
C ASP A 847 -40.74 27.56 -23.64
N LEU A 848 -40.08 26.48 -23.21
CA LEU A 848 -40.71 25.22 -22.82
C LEU A 848 -40.24 24.75 -21.44
N ARG A 849 -41.17 24.16 -20.67
CA ARG A 849 -40.93 23.46 -19.40
C ARG A 849 -41.02 21.94 -19.58
N PRO A 850 -40.40 21.15 -18.69
CA PRO A 850 -40.42 19.69 -18.74
C PRO A 850 -41.80 19.07 -19.01
N GLN A 851 -42.87 19.62 -18.44
CA GLN A 851 -44.24 19.13 -18.58
C GLN A 851 -44.96 19.55 -19.88
N ASP A 852 -44.37 20.43 -20.68
CA ASP A 852 -45.03 21.00 -21.85
C ASP A 852 -44.97 20.04 -23.05
N ALA A 853 -46.01 20.08 -23.89
CA ALA A 853 -46.03 19.31 -25.13
C ALA A 853 -44.88 19.75 -26.05
N GLY A 854 -44.13 18.78 -26.58
CA GLY A 854 -42.96 19.04 -27.44
C GLY A 854 -41.64 19.23 -26.70
N TYR A 855 -41.62 19.15 -25.37
CA TYR A 855 -40.40 19.29 -24.58
C TYR A 855 -39.32 18.26 -24.97
N ALA A 856 -39.69 16.99 -25.15
CA ALA A 856 -38.74 15.94 -25.53
C ALA A 856 -38.04 16.25 -26.87
N GLN A 857 -38.78 16.71 -27.88
CA GLN A 857 -38.22 17.12 -29.17
C GLN A 857 -37.31 18.33 -29.02
N ALA A 858 -37.71 19.32 -28.21
CA ALA A 858 -36.88 20.50 -27.95
C ALA A 858 -35.59 20.13 -27.20
N ALA A 859 -35.65 19.21 -26.24
CA ALA A 859 -34.49 18.73 -25.48
C ALA A 859 -33.48 18.02 -26.40
N ILE A 860 -33.96 17.10 -27.25
CA ILE A 860 -33.10 16.39 -28.19
C ILE A 860 -32.55 17.30 -29.29
N ASN A 861 -33.28 18.36 -29.67
CA ASN A 861 -32.76 19.42 -30.54
C ASN A 861 -31.66 20.24 -29.86
N ALA A 862 -31.79 20.49 -28.55
CA ALA A 862 -30.81 21.23 -27.75
C ALA A 862 -29.64 20.36 -27.23
N ARG A 863 -29.49 19.13 -27.74
CA ARG A 863 -28.44 18.19 -27.31
C ARG A 863 -27.04 18.64 -27.73
N VAL A 864 -26.05 18.11 -27.01
CA VAL A 864 -24.63 18.20 -27.39
C VAL A 864 -24.33 17.09 -28.41
N GLY A 865 -24.22 17.47 -29.69
CA GLY A 865 -24.25 16.53 -30.82
C GLY A 865 -23.11 15.49 -30.88
N ASP A 866 -21.96 15.75 -30.26
CA ASP A 866 -20.78 14.87 -30.22
C ASP A 866 -20.74 13.92 -29.01
N ILE A 867 -21.73 14.02 -28.12
CA ILE A 867 -21.88 13.18 -26.92
C ILE A 867 -23.02 12.18 -27.13
N ASN A 868 -22.65 11.02 -27.67
CA ASN A 868 -23.52 9.88 -27.91
C ASN A 868 -22.88 8.66 -27.24
N LEU A 869 -23.30 8.37 -26.01
CA LEU A 869 -22.65 7.41 -25.12
C LEU A 869 -23.40 6.07 -25.17
N SER A 870 -22.74 5.03 -25.67
CA SER A 870 -23.34 3.71 -25.90
C SER A 870 -22.29 2.62 -25.80
N VAL A 871 -22.65 1.49 -25.19
CA VAL A 871 -21.79 0.32 -25.10
C VAL A 871 -22.64 -0.95 -25.13
N SER A 872 -22.06 -2.09 -25.50
CA SER A 872 -22.74 -3.39 -25.46
C SER A 872 -23.16 -3.77 -24.04
N ASN A 873 -24.11 -4.70 -23.91
CA ASN A 873 -24.49 -5.24 -22.60
C ASN A 873 -23.25 -5.81 -21.88
N GLN A 874 -23.18 -5.62 -20.56
CA GLN A 874 -22.05 -6.01 -19.72
C GLN A 874 -20.71 -5.35 -20.11
N GLY A 875 -20.77 -4.29 -20.93
CA GLY A 875 -19.60 -3.62 -21.48
C GLY A 875 -19.20 -2.37 -20.69
N THR A 876 -17.94 -1.98 -20.87
CA THR A 876 -17.39 -0.71 -20.39
C THR A 876 -16.78 0.05 -21.57
N ALA A 877 -17.02 1.35 -21.66
CA ALA A 877 -16.43 2.20 -22.70
C ALA A 877 -16.03 3.58 -22.15
N ASN A 878 -14.94 4.12 -22.69
CA ASN A 878 -14.49 5.48 -22.39
C ASN A 878 -14.67 6.38 -23.61
N PHE A 879 -15.25 7.55 -23.40
CA PHE A 879 -15.48 8.58 -24.40
C PHE A 879 -14.72 9.83 -23.99
N ASN A 880 -13.50 9.94 -24.49
CA ASN A 880 -12.60 11.02 -24.12
C ASN A 880 -12.73 12.20 -25.09
N ASP A 881 -12.21 13.34 -24.65
CA ASP A 881 -12.05 14.59 -25.42
C ASP A 881 -13.39 15.13 -25.96
N LYS A 882 -14.48 14.91 -25.23
CA LYS A 882 -15.77 15.58 -25.51
C LYS A 882 -15.75 17.01 -25.00
N SER A 883 -16.63 17.83 -25.53
CA SER A 883 -16.69 19.24 -25.14
C SER A 883 -18.08 19.64 -24.68
N LEU A 884 -18.15 20.15 -23.47
CA LEU A 884 -19.27 20.95 -22.98
C LEU A 884 -18.94 22.44 -23.08
N THR A 885 -19.96 23.28 -23.12
CA THR A 885 -19.79 24.75 -23.18
C THR A 885 -20.05 25.35 -21.81
N GLY A 886 -19.10 26.09 -21.26
CA GLY A 886 -19.28 26.88 -20.04
C GLY A 886 -20.44 27.87 -20.14
N GLY A 887 -20.91 28.39 -19.00
CA GLY A 887 -22.04 29.30 -18.93
C GLY A 887 -23.40 28.62 -19.11
N SER A 888 -23.46 27.28 -19.01
CA SER A 888 -24.66 26.49 -19.31
C SER A 888 -24.88 25.39 -18.26
N ILE A 889 -26.12 24.90 -18.15
CA ILE A 889 -26.47 23.69 -17.40
C ILE A 889 -26.73 22.58 -18.42
N PHE A 890 -26.23 21.37 -18.16
CA PHE A 890 -26.46 20.20 -19.00
C PHE A 890 -27.19 19.12 -18.23
N ALA A 891 -28.36 18.71 -18.72
CA ALA A 891 -29.11 17.58 -18.18
C ALA A 891 -28.90 16.34 -19.05
N PRO A 892 -28.77 15.14 -18.46
CA PRO A 892 -28.69 13.89 -19.20
C PRO A 892 -30.06 13.47 -19.74
N PHE A 893 -30.04 12.69 -20.81
CA PHE A 893 -31.18 11.92 -21.31
C PHE A 893 -30.74 10.52 -21.72
N LEU A 894 -31.69 9.58 -21.70
CA LEU A 894 -31.52 8.20 -22.13
C LEU A 894 -32.52 7.90 -23.26
N ILE A 895 -32.05 7.50 -24.44
CA ILE A 895 -32.88 6.91 -25.49
C ILE A 895 -32.68 5.39 -25.43
N THR A 896 -33.78 4.64 -25.39
CA THR A 896 -33.72 3.21 -25.09
C THR A 896 -33.89 2.34 -26.33
N ASN A 897 -33.44 1.08 -26.22
CA ASN A 897 -33.65 -0.01 -27.16
C ASN A 897 -33.37 0.27 -28.66
N GLY A 898 -32.24 0.92 -28.96
CA GLY A 898 -31.81 1.22 -30.32
C GLY A 898 -32.61 2.36 -30.98
N GLY A 899 -33.42 3.09 -30.20
CA GLY A 899 -34.02 4.34 -30.63
C GLY A 899 -32.94 5.34 -31.06
N THR A 900 -33.28 6.17 -32.05
CA THR A 900 -32.37 7.18 -32.60
C THR A 900 -32.85 8.58 -32.27
N VAL A 901 -31.91 9.53 -32.26
CA VAL A 901 -32.22 10.96 -32.14
C VAL A 901 -33.27 11.37 -33.17
N GLU A 902 -33.13 10.93 -34.41
CA GLU A 902 -34.03 11.27 -35.53
C GLU A 902 -35.45 10.74 -35.30
N GLN A 903 -35.59 9.56 -34.70
CA GLN A 903 -36.90 9.00 -34.35
C GLN A 903 -37.58 9.80 -33.23
N VAL A 904 -36.82 10.31 -32.25
CA VAL A 904 -37.38 11.19 -31.20
C VAL A 904 -37.81 12.53 -31.80
N LEU A 905 -36.95 13.13 -32.64
CA LEU A 905 -37.22 14.41 -33.30
C LEU A 905 -38.42 14.37 -34.26
N SER A 906 -38.62 13.26 -34.97
CA SER A 906 -39.77 13.06 -35.86
C SER A 906 -41.05 12.61 -35.15
N GLY A 907 -41.00 12.40 -33.82
CA GLY A 907 -42.13 11.91 -33.04
C GLY A 907 -42.48 10.44 -33.31
N GLN A 908 -41.56 9.67 -33.90
CA GLN A 908 -41.75 8.24 -34.20
C GLN A 908 -41.56 7.37 -32.95
N THR A 909 -40.84 7.83 -31.94
CA THR A 909 -40.69 7.16 -30.65
C THR A 909 -40.72 8.15 -29.49
N ASN A 910 -41.30 7.71 -28.37
CA ASN A 910 -41.28 8.41 -27.08
C ASN A 910 -40.42 7.66 -26.04
N GLN A 911 -39.56 6.73 -26.49
CA GLN A 911 -38.65 5.95 -25.64
C GLN A 911 -37.43 6.79 -25.24
N VAL A 912 -37.69 7.89 -24.55
CA VAL A 912 -36.66 8.80 -24.03
C VAL A 912 -36.99 9.22 -22.60
N TYR A 913 -36.00 9.15 -21.73
CA TYR A 913 -36.09 9.51 -20.32
C TYR A 913 -35.13 10.63 -19.95
N PHE A 914 -35.53 11.49 -19.02
CA PHE A 914 -34.83 12.71 -18.63
C PHE A 914 -34.68 12.78 -17.10
N ALA A 915 -33.72 13.58 -16.63
CA ALA A 915 -33.55 13.89 -15.21
C ALA A 915 -34.78 14.60 -14.59
N TYR A 916 -35.49 15.41 -15.36
CA TYR A 916 -36.65 16.14 -14.87
C TYR A 916 -37.91 15.28 -14.90
N LEU A 917 -38.50 15.00 -13.73
CA LEU A 917 -39.73 14.18 -13.59
C LEU A 917 -40.88 14.66 -14.47
N GLY A 918 -40.98 15.99 -14.65
CA GLY A 918 -42.01 16.60 -15.49
C GLY A 918 -41.95 16.15 -16.95
N ALA A 919 -40.76 15.83 -17.46
CA ALA A 919 -40.52 15.41 -18.85
C ALA A 919 -40.79 13.93 -19.10
N ASN A 920 -40.74 13.09 -18.06
CA ASN A 920 -41.04 11.68 -18.18
C ASN A 920 -42.56 11.45 -18.21
N SER A 921 -43.04 10.64 -19.14
CA SER A 921 -44.48 10.41 -19.34
C SER A 921 -45.12 9.60 -18.20
N ASP A 922 -44.37 8.68 -17.61
CA ASP A 922 -44.76 7.87 -16.45
C ASP A 922 -44.50 8.57 -15.12
N LYS A 923 -43.88 9.76 -15.16
CA LYS A 923 -43.45 10.54 -14.00
C LYS A 923 -42.46 9.80 -13.11
N VAL A 924 -41.79 8.76 -13.58
CA VAL A 924 -40.79 8.05 -12.78
C VAL A 924 -39.45 8.76 -12.87
N ASP A 925 -38.68 8.63 -11.80
CA ASP A 925 -37.30 9.08 -11.71
C ASP A 925 -36.37 8.06 -12.38
N HIS A 926 -36.02 8.32 -13.63
CA HIS A 926 -35.21 7.41 -14.46
C HIS A 926 -33.71 7.68 -14.39
N VAL A 927 -33.29 8.75 -13.71
CA VAL A 927 -31.89 9.14 -13.60
C VAL A 927 -31.59 9.35 -12.12
N ARG A 928 -30.63 8.61 -11.57
CA ARG A 928 -30.18 8.79 -10.20
C ARG A 928 -28.77 9.32 -10.14
N LEU A 929 -28.53 10.22 -9.21
CA LEU A 929 -27.18 10.63 -8.84
C LEU A 929 -26.51 9.53 -8.00
N LEU A 930 -25.49 8.86 -8.51
CA LEU A 930 -24.73 7.83 -7.77
C LEU A 930 -23.50 8.42 -7.05
N GLY A 931 -23.13 9.65 -7.38
CA GLY A 931 -22.02 10.41 -6.82
C GLY A 931 -21.78 11.67 -7.65
N ASN A 932 -20.74 12.44 -7.32
CA ASN A 932 -20.40 13.65 -8.08
C ASN A 932 -20.24 13.35 -9.58
N ASN A 933 -21.12 13.91 -10.42
CA ASN A 933 -21.14 13.72 -11.87
C ASN A 933 -21.23 12.24 -12.33
N THR A 934 -21.85 11.39 -11.51
CA THR A 934 -22.10 9.99 -11.83
C THR A 934 -23.60 9.75 -11.85
N PHE A 935 -24.13 9.34 -13.00
CA PHE A 935 -25.55 9.18 -13.27
C PHE A 935 -25.85 7.71 -13.56
N GLY A 936 -26.74 7.09 -12.79
CA GLY A 936 -27.32 5.78 -13.06
C GLY A 936 -28.67 5.92 -13.73
N PHE A 937 -29.01 5.02 -14.63
CA PHE A 937 -30.20 5.12 -15.48
C PHE A 937 -31.06 3.85 -15.40
N GLU A 938 -32.36 4.03 -15.62
CA GLU A 938 -33.37 2.98 -15.84
C GLU A 938 -33.97 3.09 -17.24
N ASP A 939 -34.01 2.00 -17.99
CA ASP A 939 -34.36 1.98 -19.42
C ASP A 939 -35.79 1.48 -19.74
N LEU A 940 -36.52 1.01 -18.73
CA LEU A 940 -37.88 0.51 -18.85
C LEU A 940 -38.92 1.47 -18.26
N ALA A 941 -40.04 1.64 -18.97
CA ALA A 941 -41.16 2.45 -18.50
C ALA A 941 -41.65 2.01 -17.12
N GLY A 942 -41.95 2.98 -16.26
CA GLY A 942 -42.31 2.71 -14.87
C GLY A 942 -41.11 2.41 -13.97
N GLY A 943 -39.87 2.56 -14.46
CA GLY A 943 -38.64 2.40 -13.68
C GLY A 943 -38.08 0.98 -13.59
N GLY A 944 -38.56 0.05 -14.43
CA GLY A 944 -37.94 -1.27 -14.57
C GLY A 944 -37.86 -2.08 -13.27
N ASP A 945 -36.65 -2.53 -12.97
CA ASP A 945 -36.31 -3.22 -11.72
C ASP A 945 -35.70 -2.30 -10.66
N PHE A 946 -35.57 -1.00 -10.96
CA PHE A 946 -35.14 0.07 -10.07
C PHE A 946 -33.74 -0.15 -9.48
N ASP A 947 -32.85 -0.83 -10.19
CA ASP A 947 -31.48 -1.06 -9.78
C ASP A 947 -30.45 -0.02 -10.31
N TYR A 948 -30.86 0.78 -11.30
CA TYR A 948 -30.17 1.91 -11.95
C TYR A 948 -28.80 1.55 -12.51
N ASN A 949 -28.61 0.27 -12.87
CA ASN A 949 -27.40 -0.24 -13.48
C ASN A 949 -27.50 -0.29 -15.02
N ASP A 950 -28.70 -0.05 -15.59
CA ASP A 950 -28.96 -0.26 -17.03
C ASP A 950 -27.98 0.52 -17.89
N VAL A 951 -27.66 1.74 -17.46
CA VAL A 951 -26.47 2.49 -17.87
C VAL A 951 -25.95 3.25 -16.66
N ILE A 952 -24.64 3.29 -16.47
CA ILE A 952 -23.98 4.21 -15.55
C ILE A 952 -23.03 5.08 -16.35
N VAL A 953 -23.14 6.40 -16.21
CA VAL A 953 -22.26 7.38 -16.85
C VAL A 953 -21.57 8.21 -15.79
N ARG A 954 -20.24 8.17 -15.78
CA ARG A 954 -19.40 9.06 -14.97
C ARG A 954 -18.72 10.10 -15.85
N ALA A 955 -18.84 11.38 -15.52
CA ALA A 955 -18.23 12.48 -16.25
C ALA A 955 -17.08 13.12 -15.46
N ASN A 956 -15.87 13.09 -16.03
CA ASN A 956 -14.70 13.82 -15.53
C ASN A 956 -14.57 15.13 -16.32
N LEU A 957 -14.68 16.27 -15.62
CA LEU A 957 -14.79 17.59 -16.24
C LEU A 957 -13.56 18.44 -15.95
N THR A 958 -12.96 19.00 -17.00
CA THR A 958 -11.76 19.85 -16.91
C THR A 958 -11.96 21.14 -17.71
N PRO A 959 -11.81 22.34 -17.14
CA PRO A 959 -11.80 23.58 -17.91
C PRO A 959 -10.69 23.57 -18.97
N VAL A 960 -10.99 23.99 -20.19
CA VAL A 960 -9.98 24.18 -21.23
C VAL A 960 -9.50 25.63 -21.15
N ALA A 961 -8.19 25.80 -20.93
CA ALA A 961 -7.54 27.11 -20.82
C ALA A 961 -7.57 27.91 -22.13
#